data_AF-A0A1Q3EHV0-F1
#
_entry.id   AF-A0A1Q3EHV0-F1
#
_cell.length_a   1.000
_cell.length_b   1.000
_cell.length_c   1.000
_cell.angle_alpha   90.00
_cell.angle_beta   90.00
_cell.angle_gamma   90.00
#
_symmetry.space_group_name_H-M   'P 1'
#
loop_
_entity.id
_entity.type
_entity.pdbx_description
1 polymer ?
#
loop_
_entity_poly.entity_id
_entity_poly.type
_entity_poly.pdbx_seq_one_letter_code
_entity_poly.pdbx_strand_id
1 'polypeptide(L)'
;MRRDVRILLVGDEGVGKSTIVTSLIKEAFVQHVQHIVPEVTIPPEVTPENVTTYIVDSGAGPQDRAHLESEIRKAHVICVVYSIDNPNSFDRIPAYWLPHFRQLGVNVPVILVGNKIDLRGGEVTNEALEDEIIPIMNEFKEVETCVECSAKMPLNVSEVFYFAQKAVLHPTAPLYDSRDHVLKAACVRALKRIFKLCDLNKDGILDAHELNEFQRKCFDAPLQLQELEGIREMVTQHADGGVREGGLTEAGFLYLHTIFIQRGRLETTWTVLRKFGYAEDLRLTEAFLSPKFDVPLDCSVELSPPGYQFFTDIFETFDKDQDGALNPSELEEVFGTSPGNPWASQKFPDTTLSDDTGSVTLQGWLAQWSMTTLLDHKTTLAYLAYLGYPDEPRTSALQVTRARKIDRRKEIYEPTSKMMTAVNAVDIEGSEKYLVNSAPNTKRRLFETQRRRTWQMSSSTCMIPATQTRFLTSVIYGSNTASIIYQPYLLQRNLIWTLRNSDMRSNLMFIVDVWGCKFPCHIAMKPLSAIPGGAERALSSSARLKMYFTLTALLVAKMDEDMDFDAGSALQANAPQQSSTYPSNGSDSNRKMLDLVFVQDCTGSQGSYISSATKNIENICGHIFESGKLQAVEDLRIGLVAFRDHPPQDHTYIVKNFGFSSDISKVQKDLSTLYASGGGDGPEAVTAALVEALNMDWREHASRMVVLIADAPPHGIGEYGDGFDDGSPDGYDPLQIARQMASRGITLFFVACEPALSGYQYATDFYKAITSITSGLMLPLTTADLLTHAIVGSVLENLDMERLVREVGAAVAQRILGNNESVDDVARELHERLLLRNESTKKVVIESIYKDSEESRHNVAVFTAAPSLADARPLLKRVQGTRFTDKYLAARAALTRSSYTYTSSYAPATPPRSPPSKAASSPTSSVFSSSGSPPRKVVTDFAAFGAPKNASVFGTAVASSPFSLAGGKAAFGGMRTGVSRTTFDDDEDEEDDGRQRVELREDSISLDQAKRIAMQSAWRSARA
;
A
#
# COMPACT_ATOMS: atom_id res chain seq x y z
N MET A 1 1.92 18.90 9.84
CA MET A 1 3.01 18.44 8.97
C MET A 1 3.53 19.65 8.20
N ARG A 2 4.85 19.79 8.05
CA ARG A 2 5.41 20.84 7.18
C ARG A 2 4.90 20.64 5.76
N ARG A 3 4.57 21.74 5.09
CA ARG A 3 4.03 21.74 3.71
C ARG A 3 5.11 21.91 2.66
N ASP A 4 6.32 22.24 3.10
CA ASP A 4 7.47 22.49 2.28
C ASP A 4 8.79 22.02 2.94
N VAL A 5 9.73 21.56 2.11
CA VAL A 5 11.09 21.18 2.49
C VAL A 5 12.07 21.97 1.64
N ARG A 6 13.13 22.52 2.26
CA ARG A 6 14.16 23.29 1.58
C ARG A 6 15.52 22.64 1.79
N ILE A 7 16.03 22.04 0.71
CA ILE A 7 17.29 21.30 0.64
C ILE A 7 18.37 22.24 0.11
N LEU A 8 19.43 22.45 0.90
CA LEU A 8 20.57 23.26 0.50
C LEU A 8 21.78 22.37 0.20
N LEU A 9 22.36 22.47 -0.99
CA LEU A 9 23.63 21.82 -1.31
C LEU A 9 24.78 22.77 -0.99
N VAL A 10 25.72 22.31 -0.17
CA VAL A 10 26.96 23.02 0.22
C VAL A 10 28.16 22.12 0.04
N GLY A 11 29.37 22.67 0.09
CA GLY A 11 30.60 21.92 -0.15
C GLY A 11 31.62 22.73 -0.93
N ASP A 12 32.83 22.21 -1.02
CA ASP A 12 33.97 22.88 -1.63
C ASP A 12 33.78 23.15 -3.14
N GLU A 13 34.64 24.00 -3.71
CA GLU A 13 34.63 24.26 -5.15
C GLU A 13 35.02 22.99 -5.93
N GLY A 14 34.33 22.72 -7.04
CA GLY A 14 34.65 21.56 -7.91
C GLY A 14 34.15 20.19 -7.44
N VAL A 15 33.43 20.10 -6.32
CA VAL A 15 32.84 18.83 -5.82
C VAL A 15 31.59 18.37 -6.59
N GLY A 16 31.01 19.23 -7.42
CA GLY A 16 29.90 18.88 -8.33
C GLY A 16 28.47 19.16 -7.81
N LYS A 17 28.29 20.11 -6.89
CA LYS A 17 26.96 20.56 -6.37
C LYS A 17 25.96 20.88 -7.50
N SER A 18 26.33 21.83 -8.36
CA SER A 18 25.52 22.27 -9.50
C SER A 18 25.24 21.14 -10.50
N THR A 19 26.18 20.21 -10.64
CA THR A 19 26.06 19.04 -11.51
C THR A 19 25.05 18.04 -10.94
N ILE A 20 25.05 17.78 -9.63
CA ILE A 20 24.04 16.92 -8.98
C ILE A 20 22.63 17.48 -9.21
N VAL A 21 22.43 18.78 -8.97
CA VAL A 21 21.13 19.45 -9.20
C VAL A 21 20.72 19.38 -10.68
N THR A 22 21.66 19.61 -11.60
CA THR A 22 21.34 19.60 -13.03
C THR A 22 21.08 18.19 -13.56
N SER A 23 21.85 17.20 -13.12
CA SER A 23 21.66 15.78 -13.48
C SER A 23 20.33 15.26 -12.97
N LEU A 24 19.88 15.74 -11.80
CA LEU A 24 18.54 15.45 -11.30
C LEU A 24 17.45 15.99 -12.24
N ILE A 25 17.53 17.26 -12.65
CA ILE A 25 16.49 17.89 -13.48
C ILE A 25 16.47 17.35 -14.91
N LYS A 26 17.63 17.01 -15.47
CA LYS A 26 17.75 16.62 -16.88
C LYS A 26 17.85 15.12 -17.10
N GLU A 27 17.88 14.33 -16.03
CA GLU A 27 18.12 12.88 -16.04
C GLU A 27 19.37 12.46 -16.85
N ALA A 28 20.31 13.38 -17.01
CA ALA A 28 21.48 13.24 -17.86
C ALA A 28 22.60 14.16 -17.40
N PHE A 29 23.83 13.72 -17.58
CA PHE A 29 25.01 14.51 -17.25
C PHE A 29 25.18 15.70 -18.18
N VAL A 30 25.41 16.88 -17.60
CA VAL A 30 25.69 18.12 -18.33
C VAL A 30 27.14 18.53 -18.09
N GLN A 31 27.93 18.58 -19.16
CA GLN A 31 29.35 18.95 -19.09
C GLN A 31 29.58 20.41 -18.69
N HIS A 32 28.70 21.32 -19.12
CA HIS A 32 28.83 22.75 -18.87
C HIS A 32 27.62 23.25 -18.09
N VAL A 33 27.80 23.42 -16.78
CA VAL A 33 26.80 23.96 -15.86
C VAL A 33 27.28 25.33 -15.38
N GLN A 34 26.34 26.25 -15.21
CA GLN A 34 26.58 27.54 -14.56
C GLN A 34 27.09 27.36 -13.11
N HIS A 35 27.81 28.37 -12.61
CA HIS A 35 28.44 28.32 -11.27
C HIS A 35 27.45 28.13 -10.12
N ILE A 36 26.23 28.68 -10.23
CA ILE A 36 25.12 28.47 -9.28
C ILE A 36 23.85 28.24 -10.10
N VAL A 37 23.18 27.11 -9.87
CA VAL A 37 21.89 26.82 -10.50
C VAL A 37 20.76 27.60 -9.80
N PRO A 38 19.83 28.24 -10.53
CA PRO A 38 18.64 28.83 -9.93
C PRO A 38 17.87 27.83 -9.08
N GLU A 39 17.22 28.34 -8.04
CA GLU A 39 16.35 27.54 -7.17
C GLU A 39 15.36 26.71 -8.00
N VAL A 40 15.36 25.40 -7.72
CA VAL A 40 14.46 24.44 -8.33
C VAL A 40 13.32 24.19 -7.36
N THR A 41 12.09 24.31 -7.84
CA THR A 41 10.90 23.96 -7.06
C THR A 41 10.28 22.71 -7.65
N ILE A 42 10.20 21.67 -6.83
CA ILE A 42 9.52 20.41 -7.15
C ILE A 42 8.15 20.48 -6.48
N PRO A 43 7.07 20.43 -7.26
CA PRO A 43 5.72 20.58 -6.74
C PRO A 43 5.32 19.31 -5.96
N PRO A 44 4.37 19.43 -5.00
CA PRO A 44 4.07 18.36 -4.06
C PRO A 44 3.57 17.08 -4.75
N GLU A 45 2.87 17.21 -5.88
CA GLU A 45 2.33 16.11 -6.68
C GLU A 45 3.40 15.14 -7.20
N VAL A 46 4.66 15.59 -7.28
CA VAL A 46 5.78 14.82 -7.83
C VAL A 46 6.68 14.24 -6.72
N THR A 47 6.38 14.55 -5.46
CA THR A 47 7.14 14.02 -4.31
C THR A 47 6.36 12.91 -3.61
N PRO A 48 7.00 11.80 -3.18
CA PRO A 48 6.31 10.69 -2.50
C PRO A 48 5.55 11.11 -1.25
N GLU A 49 6.03 12.15 -0.57
CA GLU A 49 5.48 12.64 0.70
C GLU A 49 4.42 13.75 0.52
N ASN A 50 4.10 14.11 -0.73
CA ASN A 50 3.17 15.18 -1.10
C ASN A 50 3.56 16.55 -0.49
N VAL A 51 4.85 16.90 -0.55
CA VAL A 51 5.43 18.11 0.07
C VAL A 51 6.23 18.90 -0.96
N THR A 52 5.98 20.21 -1.05
CA THR A 52 6.73 21.07 -1.98
C THR A 52 8.21 21.09 -1.62
N THR A 53 9.10 20.77 -2.55
CA THR A 53 10.54 20.65 -2.27
C THR A 53 11.33 21.70 -3.04
N TYR A 54 12.07 22.53 -2.31
CA TYR A 54 12.96 23.56 -2.84
C TYR A 54 14.40 23.06 -2.80
N ILE A 55 15.07 22.97 -3.95
CA ILE A 55 16.48 22.60 -4.03
C ILE A 55 17.29 23.86 -4.35
N VAL A 56 18.24 24.16 -3.48
CA VAL A 56 19.09 25.35 -3.58
C VAL A 56 20.54 24.94 -3.72
N ASP A 57 21.15 25.38 -4.82
CA ASP A 57 22.58 25.27 -5.07
C ASP A 57 23.32 26.47 -4.47
N SER A 58 24.57 26.29 -4.04
CA SER A 58 25.36 27.35 -3.40
C SER A 58 26.75 27.50 -4.01
N GLY A 59 27.22 28.75 -4.08
CA GLY A 59 28.59 29.07 -4.48
C GLY A 59 29.58 28.81 -3.34
N ALA A 60 30.77 28.29 -3.69
CA ALA A 60 31.86 28.03 -2.74
C ALA A 60 32.90 29.16 -2.68
N GLY A 61 32.76 30.21 -3.50
CA GLY A 61 33.72 31.29 -3.62
C GLY A 61 33.61 32.34 -2.49
N PRO A 62 34.69 33.09 -2.18
CA PRO A 62 34.69 34.13 -1.15
C PRO A 62 33.62 35.21 -1.35
N GLN A 63 33.30 35.52 -2.61
CA GLN A 63 32.27 36.48 -3.02
C GLN A 63 30.84 36.04 -2.66
N ASP A 64 30.59 34.74 -2.51
CA ASP A 64 29.25 34.18 -2.27
C ASP A 64 28.99 33.93 -0.77
N ARG A 65 29.97 34.19 0.10
CA ARG A 65 29.95 33.83 1.52
C ARG A 65 28.75 34.40 2.28
N ALA A 66 28.44 35.68 2.09
CA ALA A 66 27.30 36.32 2.75
C ALA A 66 25.95 35.73 2.29
N HIS A 67 25.86 35.33 1.01
CA HIS A 67 24.68 34.68 0.47
C HIS A 67 24.55 33.24 1.00
N LEU A 68 25.64 32.48 1.00
CA LEU A 68 25.71 31.13 1.57
C LEU A 68 25.24 31.11 3.04
N GLU A 69 25.74 32.02 3.89
CA GLU A 69 25.32 32.11 5.29
C GLU A 69 23.81 32.46 5.44
N SER A 70 23.24 33.24 4.52
CA SER A 70 21.80 33.49 4.46
C SER A 70 21.04 32.21 4.13
N GLU A 71 21.49 31.47 3.11
CA GLU A 71 20.80 30.26 2.65
C GLU A 71 20.93 29.09 3.63
N ILE A 72 22.04 29.00 4.38
CA ILE A 72 22.24 28.04 5.48
C ILE A 72 21.20 28.27 6.58
N ARG A 73 20.94 29.52 6.98
CA ARG A 73 19.95 29.84 8.02
C ARG A 73 18.50 29.53 7.60
N LYS A 74 18.22 29.46 6.30
CA LYS A 74 16.90 29.12 5.74
C LYS A 74 16.74 27.64 5.42
N ALA A 75 17.80 26.84 5.52
CA ALA A 75 17.75 25.43 5.15
C ALA A 75 16.88 24.65 6.13
N HIS A 76 16.09 23.70 5.60
CA HIS A 76 15.43 22.68 6.42
C HIS A 76 16.32 21.45 6.56
N VAL A 77 17.19 21.20 5.58
CA VAL A 77 18.22 20.15 5.56
C VAL A 77 19.40 20.62 4.71
N ILE A 78 20.61 20.21 5.08
CA ILE A 78 21.84 20.59 4.38
C ILE A 78 22.52 19.32 3.83
N CYS A 79 22.75 19.29 2.52
CA CYS A 79 23.53 18.26 1.85
C CYS A 79 24.98 18.75 1.67
N VAL A 80 25.93 18.18 2.41
CA VAL A 80 27.35 18.53 2.32
C VAL A 80 28.01 17.61 1.29
N VAL A 81 28.31 18.17 0.12
CA VAL A 81 28.90 17.45 -1.01
C VAL A 81 30.42 17.50 -0.93
N TYR A 82 31.04 16.33 -0.96
CA TYR A 82 32.48 16.15 -1.14
C TYR A 82 32.74 15.30 -2.39
N SER A 83 33.98 15.32 -2.86
CA SER A 83 34.39 14.62 -4.08
C SER A 83 35.28 13.45 -3.71
N ILE A 84 34.95 12.25 -4.19
CA ILE A 84 35.71 11.03 -3.86
C ILE A 84 37.16 11.08 -4.39
N ASP A 85 37.40 11.80 -5.49
CA ASP A 85 38.73 12.05 -6.06
C ASP A 85 39.51 13.17 -5.34
N ASN A 86 38.93 13.86 -4.35
CA ASN A 86 39.59 14.94 -3.61
C ASN A 86 39.45 14.74 -2.08
N PRO A 87 40.42 14.05 -1.43
CA PRO A 87 40.40 13.79 0.01
C PRO A 87 40.27 15.05 0.87
N ASN A 88 40.88 16.18 0.46
CA ASN A 88 40.79 17.44 1.20
C ASN A 88 39.33 17.93 1.36
N SER A 89 38.46 17.61 0.39
CA SER A 89 37.05 18.01 0.45
C SER A 89 36.28 17.23 1.53
N PHE A 90 36.71 16.00 1.83
CA PHE A 90 36.16 15.18 2.91
C PHE A 90 36.70 15.65 4.28
N ASP A 91 38.01 15.86 4.41
CA ASP A 91 38.65 16.34 5.66
C ASP A 91 38.05 17.67 6.16
N ARG A 92 37.57 18.51 5.24
CA ARG A 92 36.95 19.79 5.55
C ARG A 92 35.53 19.68 6.13
N ILE A 93 34.89 18.52 6.07
CA ILE A 93 33.55 18.29 6.64
C ILE A 93 33.59 18.53 8.17
N PRO A 94 34.37 17.76 8.96
CA PRO A 94 34.48 17.99 10.40
C PRO A 94 35.33 19.23 10.74
N ALA A 95 36.32 19.60 9.91
CA ALA A 95 37.22 20.70 10.23
C ALA A 95 36.62 22.10 9.98
N TYR A 96 35.67 22.24 9.06
CA TYR A 96 35.11 23.52 8.66
C TYR A 96 33.58 23.52 8.56
N TRP A 97 32.98 22.65 7.73
CA TRP A 97 31.56 22.76 7.37
C TRP A 97 30.63 22.56 8.57
N LEU A 98 30.78 21.45 9.32
CA LEU A 98 29.92 21.15 10.47
C LEU A 98 30.10 22.18 11.61
N PRO A 99 31.34 22.56 12.04
CA PRO A 99 31.53 23.64 13.00
C PRO A 99 30.95 24.99 12.54
N HIS A 100 31.01 25.29 11.24
CA HIS A 100 30.49 26.54 10.70
C HIS A 100 28.96 26.62 10.81
N PHE A 101 28.22 25.54 10.55
CA PHE A 101 26.76 25.52 10.74
C PHE A 101 26.39 25.77 12.21
N ARG A 102 27.12 25.15 13.15
CA ARG A 102 26.94 25.38 14.60
C ARG A 102 27.22 26.84 14.98
N GLN A 103 28.27 27.45 14.43
CA GLN A 103 28.60 28.86 14.67
C GLN A 103 27.49 29.80 14.20
N LEU A 104 26.77 29.45 13.15
CA LEU A 104 25.62 30.20 12.64
C LEU A 104 24.32 29.95 13.44
N GLY A 105 24.36 29.05 14.43
CA GLY A 105 23.21 28.66 15.24
C GLY A 105 22.22 27.75 14.50
N VAL A 106 22.66 27.08 13.43
CA VAL A 106 21.81 26.20 12.63
C VAL A 106 21.91 24.77 13.14
N ASN A 107 20.77 24.19 13.51
CA ASN A 107 20.65 22.83 14.02
C ASN A 107 19.59 22.07 13.20
N VAL A 108 19.93 21.81 11.94
CA VAL A 108 19.08 21.09 10.98
C VAL A 108 19.79 19.80 10.55
N PRO A 109 19.05 18.78 10.07
CA PRO A 109 19.67 17.55 9.60
C PRO A 109 20.71 17.80 8.50
N VAL A 110 21.77 17.02 8.51
CA VAL A 110 22.87 17.05 7.55
C VAL A 110 23.01 15.70 6.87
N ILE A 111 23.06 15.71 5.54
CA ILE A 111 23.35 14.54 4.70
C ILE A 111 24.73 14.73 4.09
N LEU A 112 25.62 13.76 4.27
CA LEU A 112 26.92 13.76 3.60
C LEU A 112 26.75 13.14 2.20
N VAL A 113 27.35 13.76 1.18
CA VAL A 113 27.19 13.33 -0.22
C VAL A 113 28.56 13.14 -0.87
N GLY A 114 28.95 11.88 -1.07
CA GLY A 114 30.19 11.51 -1.75
C GLY A 114 29.99 11.44 -3.25
N ASN A 115 30.31 12.51 -3.97
CA ASN A 115 30.10 12.59 -5.42
C ASN A 115 31.31 12.08 -6.21
N LYS A 116 31.07 11.79 -7.50
CA LYS A 116 32.05 11.27 -8.48
C LYS A 116 32.55 9.85 -8.18
N ILE A 117 31.66 8.98 -7.68
CA ILE A 117 32.00 7.57 -7.44
C ILE A 117 32.46 6.85 -8.72
N ASP A 118 32.10 7.38 -9.91
CA ASP A 118 32.58 6.89 -11.21
C ASP A 118 34.10 6.97 -11.38
N LEU A 119 34.80 7.78 -10.57
CA LEU A 119 36.26 7.92 -10.59
C LEU A 119 36.98 6.95 -9.64
N ARG A 120 36.24 6.20 -8.82
CA ARG A 120 36.79 5.17 -7.94
C ARG A 120 37.11 3.92 -8.77
N GLY A 121 38.38 3.54 -8.85
CA GLY A 121 38.81 2.30 -9.53
C GLY A 121 38.77 1.10 -8.59
N GLY A 122 37.96 0.09 -8.87
CA GLY A 122 37.86 -1.15 -8.09
C GLY A 122 36.42 -1.55 -7.74
N GLU A 123 36.24 -2.74 -7.13
CA GLU A 123 34.95 -3.14 -6.54
C GLU A 123 34.63 -2.22 -5.34
N VAL A 124 33.39 -1.72 -5.29
CA VAL A 124 32.90 -0.84 -4.23
C VAL A 124 32.59 -1.69 -3.00
N THR A 125 33.45 -1.64 -1.96
CA THR A 125 33.12 -2.22 -0.65
C THR A 125 32.57 -1.13 0.27
N ASN A 126 31.40 -1.37 0.87
CA ASN A 126 30.75 -0.45 1.82
C ASN A 126 31.56 -0.29 3.13
N GLU A 127 32.40 -1.28 3.45
CA GLU A 127 33.17 -1.35 4.70
C GLU A 127 34.19 -0.21 4.84
N ALA A 128 34.88 0.16 3.76
CA ALA A 128 35.90 1.22 3.82
C ALA A 128 35.29 2.62 4.02
N LEU A 129 34.07 2.85 3.53
CA LEU A 129 33.32 4.10 3.71
C LEU A 129 32.82 4.25 5.15
N GLU A 130 32.41 3.14 5.77
CA GLU A 130 31.89 3.11 7.13
C GLU A 130 32.94 3.52 8.17
N ASP A 131 34.16 3.00 8.04
CA ASP A 131 35.26 3.29 8.96
C ASP A 131 35.61 4.79 8.99
N GLU A 132 35.45 5.50 7.87
CA GLU A 132 35.73 6.93 7.78
C GLU A 132 34.59 7.82 8.30
N ILE A 133 33.34 7.39 8.19
CA ILE A 133 32.17 8.23 8.48
C ILE A 133 31.61 8.03 9.90
N ILE A 134 31.71 6.83 10.46
CA ILE A 134 31.26 6.51 11.82
C ILE A 134 31.81 7.51 12.86
N PRO A 135 33.11 7.89 12.84
CA PRO A 135 33.64 8.90 13.77
C PRO A 135 32.92 10.25 13.67
N ILE A 136 32.63 10.71 12.44
CA ILE A 136 31.96 11.99 12.19
C ILE A 136 30.53 11.97 12.73
N MET A 137 29.76 10.90 12.49
CA MET A 137 28.39 10.78 13.01
C MET A 137 28.32 10.68 14.54
N ASN A 138 29.35 10.11 15.16
CA ASN A 138 29.43 10.02 16.60
C ASN A 138 29.67 11.40 17.25
N GLU A 139 30.50 12.23 16.61
CA GLU A 139 30.81 13.59 17.04
C GLU A 139 29.72 14.62 16.68
N PHE A 140 29.11 14.49 15.50
CA PHE A 140 28.14 15.42 14.95
C PHE A 140 26.75 14.77 14.81
N LYS A 141 25.90 15.02 15.80
CA LYS A 141 24.54 14.43 15.90
C LYS A 141 23.54 14.97 14.90
N GLU A 142 23.86 16.08 14.27
CA GLU A 142 23.11 16.62 13.13
C GLU A 142 23.32 15.80 11.85
N VAL A 143 24.39 14.99 11.74
CA VAL A 143 24.64 14.14 10.58
C VAL A 143 23.76 12.90 10.68
N GLU A 144 22.79 12.79 9.77
CA GLU A 144 21.87 11.63 9.74
C GLU A 144 22.42 10.48 8.92
N THR A 145 22.92 10.77 7.71
CA THR A 145 23.40 9.73 6.81
C THR A 145 24.42 10.23 5.78
N CYS A 146 25.11 9.28 5.14
CA CYS A 146 25.95 9.51 3.97
C CYS A 146 25.45 8.72 2.76
N VAL A 147 25.45 9.38 1.60
CA VAL A 147 25.08 8.78 0.31
C VAL A 147 26.24 9.00 -0.67
N GLU A 148 26.76 7.93 -1.26
CA GLU A 148 27.68 8.05 -2.39
C GLU A 148 26.89 8.08 -3.71
N CYS A 149 27.20 9.04 -4.59
CA CYS A 149 26.53 9.24 -5.85
C CYS A 149 27.49 9.55 -7.00
N SER A 150 27.00 9.43 -8.23
CA SER A 150 27.66 9.98 -9.41
C SER A 150 26.69 10.85 -10.18
N ALA A 151 27.04 12.11 -10.38
CA ALA A 151 26.28 12.98 -11.26
C ALA A 151 26.51 12.66 -12.76
N LYS A 152 27.58 11.91 -13.10
CA LYS A 152 27.98 11.59 -14.48
C LYS A 152 27.29 10.35 -15.04
N MET A 153 27.36 9.25 -14.31
CA MET A 153 26.45 8.11 -14.41
C MET A 153 25.37 8.36 -13.36
N PRO A 154 24.14 8.81 -13.67
CA PRO A 154 23.14 9.30 -12.71
C PRO A 154 22.70 8.20 -11.72
N LEU A 155 23.60 7.88 -10.80
CA LEU A 155 23.56 6.80 -9.83
C LEU A 155 23.48 7.45 -8.47
N ASN A 156 22.49 7.03 -7.68
CA ASN A 156 22.24 7.53 -6.33
C ASN A 156 21.93 9.04 -6.22
N VAL A 157 21.65 9.72 -7.33
CA VAL A 157 21.38 11.16 -7.34
C VAL A 157 20.01 11.47 -6.71
N SER A 158 18.98 10.69 -7.01
CA SER A 158 17.62 10.87 -6.47
C SER A 158 17.56 10.58 -4.97
N GLU A 159 18.43 9.68 -4.51
CA GLU A 159 18.54 9.14 -3.17
C GLU A 159 19.05 10.19 -2.20
N VAL A 160 19.99 11.04 -2.64
CA VAL A 160 20.43 12.21 -1.89
C VAL A 160 19.25 13.08 -1.48
N PHE A 161 18.34 13.35 -2.42
CA PHE A 161 17.18 14.21 -2.18
C PHE A 161 16.08 13.49 -1.40
N TYR A 162 15.90 12.18 -1.65
CA TYR A 162 15.00 11.32 -0.88
C TYR A 162 15.37 11.30 0.61
N PHE A 163 16.62 10.97 0.94
CA PHE A 163 17.07 10.94 2.33
C PHE A 163 17.06 12.32 2.98
N ALA A 164 17.39 13.37 2.23
CA ALA A 164 17.28 14.74 2.71
C ALA A 164 15.82 15.12 3.06
N GLN A 165 14.85 14.72 2.24
CA GLN A 165 13.44 14.96 2.51
C GLN A 165 12.97 14.18 3.74
N LYS A 166 13.31 12.89 3.83
CA LYS A 166 12.95 12.03 4.96
C LYS A 166 13.52 12.52 6.29
N ALA A 167 14.75 13.01 6.31
CA ALA A 167 15.39 13.57 7.50
C ALA A 167 14.59 14.72 8.14
N VAL A 168 13.93 15.53 7.30
CA VAL A 168 13.09 16.65 7.75
C VAL A 168 11.71 16.17 8.18
N LEU A 169 11.11 15.26 7.41
CA LEU A 169 9.73 14.82 7.62
C LEU A 169 9.61 13.81 8.75
N HIS A 170 10.64 13.02 9.01
CA HIS A 170 10.65 11.93 9.98
C HIS A 170 11.88 11.99 10.89
N PRO A 171 12.08 13.07 11.67
CA PRO A 171 13.32 13.27 12.41
C PRO A 171 13.52 12.18 13.47
N THR A 172 14.73 11.65 13.56
CA THR A 172 15.10 10.63 14.55
C THR A 172 15.24 11.21 15.96
N ALA A 173 15.77 12.43 16.05
CA ALA A 173 16.17 13.08 17.28
C ALA A 173 15.11 13.14 18.40
N PRO A 174 13.82 13.42 18.17
CA PRO A 174 12.82 13.42 19.24
C PRO A 174 12.40 12.01 19.70
N LEU A 175 12.59 10.98 18.86
CA LEU A 175 12.12 9.62 19.12
C LEU A 175 13.12 8.79 19.93
N TYR A 176 14.40 8.86 19.56
CA TYR A 176 15.40 7.88 19.96
C TYR A 176 16.73 8.53 20.34
N ASP A 177 17.39 7.97 21.34
CA ASP A 177 18.77 8.31 21.69
C ASP A 177 19.72 7.28 21.08
N SER A 178 20.53 7.71 20.12
CA SER A 178 21.47 6.83 19.42
C SER A 178 22.67 6.41 20.27
N ARG A 179 22.97 7.11 21.38
CA ARG A 179 24.10 6.75 22.26
C ARG A 179 23.72 5.65 23.24
N ASP A 180 22.57 5.83 23.86
CA ASP A 180 22.08 4.91 24.90
C ASP A 180 21.23 3.77 24.30
N HIS A 181 20.99 3.82 22.99
CA HIS A 181 20.18 2.88 22.24
C HIS A 181 18.73 2.71 22.76
N VAL A 182 18.14 3.78 23.32
CA VAL A 182 16.81 3.76 23.95
C VAL A 182 15.86 4.81 23.40
N LEU A 183 14.56 4.52 23.45
CA LEU A 183 13.51 5.51 23.18
C LEU A 183 13.55 6.64 24.21
N LYS A 184 13.36 7.88 23.75
CA LYS A 184 13.27 9.04 24.64
C LYS A 184 11.97 9.00 25.44
N ALA A 185 12.01 9.51 26.68
CA ALA A 185 10.86 9.49 27.60
C ALA A 185 9.58 10.13 27.01
N ALA A 186 9.70 11.18 26.19
CA ALA A 186 8.56 11.77 25.51
C ALA A 186 7.90 10.82 24.51
N CYS A 187 8.71 10.09 23.72
CA CYS A 187 8.25 9.10 22.76
C CYS A 187 7.58 7.92 23.47
N VAL A 188 8.19 7.42 24.55
CA VAL A 188 7.61 6.37 25.39
C VAL A 188 6.25 6.78 25.93
N ARG A 189 6.11 7.99 26.50
CA ARG A 189 4.79 8.47 26.98
C ARG A 189 3.76 8.54 25.86
N ALA A 190 4.16 9.01 24.67
CA ALA A 190 3.25 9.12 23.54
C ALA A 190 2.75 7.74 23.08
N LEU A 191 3.66 6.77 22.91
CA LEU A 191 3.35 5.40 22.50
C LEU A 191 2.54 4.64 23.57
N LYS A 192 2.85 4.81 24.86
CA LYS A 192 2.05 4.24 25.96
C LYS A 192 0.61 4.75 25.94
N ARG A 193 0.41 6.05 25.67
CA ARG A 193 -0.93 6.61 25.50
C ARG A 193 -1.65 5.97 24.31
N ILE A 194 -0.96 5.80 23.18
CA ILE A 194 -1.55 5.17 21.98
C ILE A 194 -1.94 3.72 22.27
N PHE A 195 -1.08 2.94 22.90
CA PHE A 195 -1.38 1.57 23.34
C PHE A 195 -2.69 1.53 24.15
N LYS A 196 -2.81 2.37 25.18
CA LYS A 196 -4.02 2.46 26.02
C LYS A 196 -5.29 2.89 25.26
N LEU A 197 -5.16 3.56 24.12
CA LEU A 197 -6.31 3.93 23.29
C LEU A 197 -6.70 2.83 22.29
N CYS A 198 -5.76 1.95 21.95
CA CYS A 198 -5.97 0.82 21.04
C CYS A 198 -6.46 -0.43 21.77
N ASP A 199 -6.11 -0.58 23.04
CA ASP A 199 -6.65 -1.58 23.96
C ASP A 199 -8.11 -1.18 24.25
N LEU A 200 -9.07 -1.80 23.57
CA LEU A 200 -10.48 -1.40 23.61
C LEU A 200 -11.17 -1.98 24.85
N ASN A 201 -10.83 -3.22 25.20
CA ASN A 201 -11.43 -3.93 26.32
C ASN A 201 -10.72 -3.68 27.68
N LYS A 202 -9.58 -2.98 27.67
CA LYS A 202 -8.75 -2.61 28.84
C LYS A 202 -8.15 -3.80 29.59
N ASP A 203 -7.90 -4.91 28.89
CA ASP A 203 -7.25 -6.09 29.46
C ASP A 203 -5.71 -5.96 29.54
N GLY A 204 -5.15 -4.89 28.99
CA GLY A 204 -3.72 -4.58 29.00
C GLY A 204 -2.91 -5.34 27.95
N ILE A 205 -3.57 -5.98 26.98
CA ILE A 205 -2.96 -6.54 25.78
C ILE A 205 -3.63 -5.94 24.53
N LEU A 206 -2.97 -6.09 23.38
CA LEU A 206 -3.60 -5.87 22.08
C LEU A 206 -3.76 -7.21 21.41
N ASP A 207 -4.99 -7.69 21.37
CA ASP A 207 -5.32 -8.96 20.73
C ASP A 207 -5.30 -8.85 19.18
N ALA A 208 -5.65 -9.94 18.49
CA ALA A 208 -5.66 -9.93 17.03
C ALA A 208 -6.68 -8.96 16.42
N HIS A 209 -7.78 -8.70 17.12
CA HIS A 209 -8.84 -7.79 16.68
C HIS A 209 -8.41 -6.35 16.86
N GLU A 210 -7.95 -5.97 18.06
CA GLU A 210 -7.51 -4.63 18.41
C GLU A 210 -6.28 -4.20 17.60
N LEU A 211 -5.34 -5.12 17.37
CA LEU A 211 -4.16 -4.85 16.56
C LEU A 211 -4.53 -4.63 15.08
N ASN A 212 -5.57 -5.32 14.59
CA ASN A 212 -6.13 -5.11 13.24
C ASN A 212 -6.88 -3.78 13.12
N GLU A 213 -7.63 -3.38 14.14
CA GLU A 213 -8.28 -2.07 14.17
C GLU A 213 -7.26 -0.93 14.25
N PHE A 214 -6.22 -1.08 15.07
CA PHE A 214 -5.09 -0.17 15.11
C PHE A 214 -4.45 -0.01 13.73
N GLN A 215 -4.25 -1.12 13.02
CA GLN A 215 -3.65 -1.11 11.68
C GLN A 215 -4.54 -0.45 10.64
N ARG A 216 -5.83 -0.78 10.61
CA ARG A 216 -6.80 -0.12 9.74
C ARG A 216 -6.89 1.39 10.08
N LYS A 217 -6.79 1.78 11.35
CA LYS A 217 -6.83 3.18 11.76
C LYS A 217 -5.60 3.95 11.32
N CYS A 218 -4.40 3.45 11.61
CA CYS A 218 -3.17 4.18 11.31
C CYS A 218 -2.80 4.14 9.84
N PHE A 219 -3.26 3.11 9.13
CA PHE A 219 -2.67 2.72 7.86
C PHE A 219 -3.65 2.14 6.84
N ASP A 220 -4.95 2.17 7.13
CA ASP A 220 -5.99 1.82 6.16
C ASP A 220 -5.86 0.39 5.57
N ALA A 221 -5.15 -0.52 6.27
CA ALA A 221 -5.00 -1.92 5.91
C ALA A 221 -5.02 -2.83 7.17
N PRO A 222 -5.68 -4.00 7.12
CA PRO A 222 -5.58 -4.99 8.18
C PRO A 222 -4.35 -5.89 8.02
N LEU A 223 -3.96 -6.49 9.13
CA LEU A 223 -2.94 -7.52 9.25
C LEU A 223 -3.55 -8.92 9.03
N GLN A 224 -2.98 -9.68 8.09
CA GLN A 224 -3.24 -11.13 7.96
C GLN A 224 -2.80 -11.92 9.23
N LEU A 225 -3.32 -13.13 9.40
CA LEU A 225 -3.05 -13.94 10.60
C LEU A 225 -1.56 -14.35 10.73
N GLN A 226 -0.95 -14.75 9.62
CA GLN A 226 0.42 -15.30 9.60
C GLN A 226 1.48 -14.33 10.14
N GLU A 227 1.19 -13.05 10.10
CA GLU A 227 2.21 -12.05 10.34
C GLU A 227 1.90 -11.20 11.59
N LEU A 228 0.68 -11.37 12.15
CA LEU A 228 0.42 -11.18 13.57
C LEU A 228 1.21 -12.20 14.38
N GLU A 229 1.22 -13.46 13.92
CA GLU A 229 2.06 -14.52 14.50
C GLU A 229 3.54 -14.18 14.38
N GLY A 230 3.99 -13.69 13.21
CA GLY A 230 5.36 -13.19 13.05
C GLY A 230 5.73 -12.10 14.07
N ILE A 231 4.87 -11.09 14.25
CA ILE A 231 5.14 -9.99 15.21
C ILE A 231 5.28 -10.58 16.62
N ARG A 232 4.38 -11.48 17.00
CA ARG A 232 4.39 -12.14 18.31
C ARG A 232 5.65 -12.96 18.51
N GLU A 233 6.08 -13.76 17.54
CA GLU A 233 7.31 -14.55 17.62
C GLU A 233 8.55 -13.65 17.80
N MET A 234 8.64 -12.57 17.02
CA MET A 234 9.79 -11.65 17.08
C MET A 234 9.88 -10.95 18.43
N VAL A 235 8.75 -10.47 18.95
CA VAL A 235 8.68 -9.82 20.27
C VAL A 235 8.98 -10.85 21.38
N THR A 236 8.44 -12.07 21.29
CA THR A 236 8.67 -13.13 22.28
C THR A 236 10.15 -13.52 22.36
N GLN A 237 10.86 -13.51 21.24
CA GLN A 237 12.29 -13.87 21.18
C GLN A 237 13.22 -12.82 21.80
N HIS A 238 12.81 -11.56 21.90
CA HIS A 238 13.71 -10.45 22.22
C HIS A 238 13.23 -9.51 23.34
N ALA A 239 11.96 -9.60 23.75
CA ALA A 239 11.39 -8.82 24.84
C ALA A 239 10.65 -9.77 25.80
N ASP A 240 11.30 -10.07 26.93
CA ASP A 240 10.71 -10.89 27.99
C ASP A 240 9.41 -10.27 28.50
N GLY A 241 8.31 -11.04 28.46
CA GLY A 241 6.98 -10.54 28.82
C GLY A 241 6.34 -9.60 27.79
N GLY A 242 6.91 -9.47 26.59
CA GLY A 242 6.38 -8.64 25.51
C GLY A 242 5.06 -9.16 24.92
N VAL A 243 4.78 -10.46 25.03
CA VAL A 243 3.53 -11.11 24.59
C VAL A 243 2.90 -11.85 25.78
N ARG A 244 1.58 -11.68 25.98
CA ARG A 244 0.81 -12.35 27.03
C ARG A 244 -0.52 -12.83 26.46
N GLU A 245 -0.89 -14.09 26.72
CA GLU A 245 -2.17 -14.69 26.27
C GLU A 245 -2.42 -14.56 24.76
N GLY A 246 -1.34 -14.53 23.97
CA GLY A 246 -1.41 -14.32 22.54
C GLY A 246 -1.59 -12.85 22.12
N GLY A 247 -1.79 -11.90 23.02
CA GLY A 247 -1.82 -10.46 22.70
C GLY A 247 -0.48 -9.76 22.94
N LEU A 248 -0.29 -8.62 22.28
CA LEU A 248 0.89 -7.77 22.45
C LEU A 248 0.75 -6.90 23.70
N THR A 249 1.70 -6.93 24.62
CA THR A 249 1.68 -6.08 25.83
C THR A 249 2.23 -4.68 25.54
N GLU A 250 2.05 -3.74 26.49
CA GLU A 250 2.66 -2.40 26.41
C GLU A 250 4.18 -2.47 26.17
N ALA A 251 4.88 -3.39 26.85
CA ALA A 251 6.33 -3.57 26.70
C ALA A 251 6.69 -4.09 25.30
N GLY A 252 5.90 -5.05 24.78
CA GLY A 252 6.06 -5.56 23.42
C GLY A 252 5.81 -4.50 22.35
N PHE A 253 4.80 -3.65 22.55
CA PHE A 253 4.49 -2.53 21.65
C PHE A 253 5.61 -1.49 21.58
N LEU A 254 6.19 -1.13 22.74
CA LEU A 254 7.35 -0.23 22.79
C LEU A 254 8.59 -0.84 22.15
N TYR A 255 8.83 -2.14 22.37
CA TYR A 255 9.94 -2.85 21.74
C TYR A 255 9.81 -2.87 20.22
N LEU A 256 8.60 -3.15 19.70
CA LEU A 256 8.33 -3.16 18.27
C LEU A 256 8.64 -1.82 17.60
N HIS A 257 8.22 -0.70 18.20
CA HIS A 257 8.56 0.64 17.74
C HIS A 257 10.07 0.97 17.86
N THR A 258 10.74 0.44 18.87
CA THR A 258 12.21 0.56 19.00
C THR A 258 12.92 -0.10 17.81
N ILE A 259 12.48 -1.28 17.41
CA ILE A 259 13.03 -2.01 16.26
C ILE A 259 12.78 -1.29 14.94
N PHE A 260 11.60 -0.67 14.75
CA PHE A 260 11.36 0.15 13.56
C PHE A 260 12.34 1.29 13.44
N ILE A 261 12.60 2.00 14.52
CA ILE A 261 13.55 3.12 14.52
C ILE A 261 14.98 2.65 14.27
N GLN A 262 15.42 1.57 14.94
CA GLN A 262 16.76 1.01 14.75
C GLN A 262 17.00 0.50 13.32
N ARG A 263 15.94 0.10 12.61
CA ARG A 263 16.00 -0.34 11.21
C ARG A 263 15.80 0.78 10.20
N GLY A 264 15.84 2.05 10.63
CA GLY A 264 15.64 3.21 9.75
C GLY A 264 14.20 3.42 9.27
N ARG A 265 13.21 2.70 9.82
CA ARG A 265 11.78 2.82 9.50
C ARG A 265 11.09 3.84 10.41
N LEU A 266 11.62 5.06 10.41
CA LEU A 266 11.11 6.16 11.23
C LEU A 266 9.69 6.56 10.83
N GLU A 267 9.36 6.44 9.53
CA GLU A 267 8.05 6.75 8.96
C GLU A 267 6.92 6.01 9.66
N THR A 268 7.07 4.71 9.93
CA THR A 268 6.05 3.88 10.57
C THR A 268 5.66 4.43 11.93
N THR A 269 6.65 4.76 12.76
CA THR A 269 6.41 5.32 14.10
C THR A 269 5.81 6.72 14.01
N TRP A 270 6.29 7.55 13.08
CA TRP A 270 5.75 8.89 12.89
C TRP A 270 4.32 8.90 12.35
N THR A 271 3.94 7.97 11.48
CA THR A 271 2.57 7.83 10.97
C THR A 271 1.60 7.50 12.11
N VAL A 272 1.97 6.55 12.99
CA VAL A 272 1.20 6.26 14.21
C VAL A 272 1.06 7.52 15.07
N LEU A 273 2.16 8.18 15.41
CA LEU A 273 2.14 9.39 16.21
C LEU A 273 1.24 10.48 15.60
N ARG A 274 1.33 10.71 14.28
CA ARG A 274 0.51 11.72 13.58
C ARG A 274 -0.96 11.36 13.51
N LYS A 275 -1.32 10.08 13.28
CA LYS A 275 -2.72 9.64 13.28
C LYS A 275 -3.38 9.88 14.65
N PHE A 276 -2.60 9.80 15.72
CA PHE A 276 -3.04 10.11 17.09
C PHE A 276 -2.82 11.56 17.51
N GLY A 277 -2.50 12.46 16.57
CA GLY A 277 -2.51 13.91 16.76
C GLY A 277 -1.21 14.55 17.24
N TYR A 278 -0.12 13.78 17.34
CA TYR A 278 1.18 14.30 17.79
C TYR A 278 1.93 15.06 16.69
N ALA A 279 2.61 16.14 17.10
CA ALA A 279 3.52 16.92 16.28
C ALA A 279 4.99 16.44 16.42
N GLU A 280 5.91 17.11 15.73
CA GLU A 280 7.36 16.84 15.73
C GLU A 280 8.00 16.94 17.13
N ASP A 281 7.39 17.70 18.04
CA ASP A 281 7.82 17.86 19.45
C ASP A 281 7.16 16.84 20.39
N LEU A 282 6.43 15.87 19.85
CA LEU A 282 5.68 14.85 20.56
C LEU A 282 4.61 15.42 21.51
N ARG A 283 4.04 16.57 21.16
CA ARG A 283 2.85 17.14 21.81
C ARG A 283 1.64 17.03 20.89
N LEU A 284 0.46 16.89 21.49
CA LEU A 284 -0.79 16.90 20.72
C LEU A 284 -1.04 18.31 20.16
N THR A 285 -1.36 18.37 18.88
CA THR A 285 -1.60 19.65 18.20
C THR A 285 -2.89 20.32 18.69
N GLU A 286 -2.91 21.65 18.71
CA GLU A 286 -4.11 22.41 19.07
C GLU A 286 -5.28 22.13 18.13
N ALA A 287 -5.01 21.99 16.82
CA ALA A 287 -6.02 21.61 15.84
C ALA A 287 -6.60 20.22 16.11
N PHE A 288 -5.80 19.29 16.63
CA PHE A 288 -6.29 18.00 17.11
C PHE A 288 -7.13 18.19 18.36
N LEU A 289 -6.66 18.86 19.41
CA LEU A 289 -7.41 18.98 20.67
C LEU A 289 -8.70 19.81 20.55
N SER A 290 -8.68 20.90 19.78
CA SER A 290 -9.77 21.83 19.61
C SER A 290 -10.01 22.11 18.12
N PRO A 291 -10.64 21.17 17.39
CA PRO A 291 -10.98 21.39 15.98
C PRO A 291 -11.91 22.59 15.83
N LYS A 292 -11.90 23.21 14.65
CA LYS A 292 -12.73 24.38 14.38
C LYS A 292 -14.21 24.02 14.50
N PHE A 293 -14.90 24.68 15.44
CA PHE A 293 -16.32 24.47 15.71
C PHE A 293 -17.00 25.82 15.95
N ASP A 294 -17.65 26.35 14.92
CA ASP A 294 -18.25 27.68 14.95
C ASP A 294 -19.64 27.63 15.60
N VAL A 295 -19.79 28.27 16.77
CA VAL A 295 -21.06 28.37 17.49
C VAL A 295 -21.70 29.75 17.24
N PRO A 296 -22.86 29.82 16.56
CA PRO A 296 -23.54 31.09 16.33
C PRO A 296 -23.98 31.79 17.62
N LEU A 297 -24.10 33.12 17.57
CA LEU A 297 -24.63 33.92 18.68
C LEU A 297 -26.05 33.47 19.05
N ASP A 298 -26.36 33.48 20.36
CA ASP A 298 -27.62 33.03 20.94
C ASP A 298 -27.91 31.51 20.79
N CYS A 299 -26.96 30.70 20.35
CA CYS A 299 -27.01 29.24 20.38
C CYS A 299 -26.28 28.66 21.61
N SER A 300 -26.53 27.39 21.90
CA SER A 300 -25.85 26.61 22.94
C SER A 300 -25.40 25.28 22.36
N VAL A 301 -24.41 24.65 22.99
CA VAL A 301 -23.82 23.37 22.55
C VAL A 301 -24.25 22.28 23.53
N GLU A 302 -24.69 21.15 23.00
CA GLU A 302 -25.07 19.96 23.76
C GLU A 302 -24.31 18.75 23.21
N LEU A 303 -24.24 17.67 23.99
CA LEU A 303 -23.78 16.39 23.48
C LEU A 303 -24.80 15.85 22.47
N SER A 304 -24.30 15.33 21.35
CA SER A 304 -25.11 14.58 20.39
C SER A 304 -25.34 13.15 20.87
N PRO A 305 -26.25 12.38 20.25
CA PRO A 305 -26.43 10.96 20.60
C PRO A 305 -25.13 10.13 20.51
N PRO A 306 -24.26 10.29 19.47
CA PRO A 306 -22.92 9.69 19.46
C PRO A 306 -22.03 10.10 20.63
N GLY A 307 -22.07 11.37 21.05
CA GLY A 307 -21.31 11.84 22.21
C GLY A 307 -21.76 11.20 23.53
N TYR A 308 -23.08 11.03 23.72
CA TYR A 308 -23.62 10.30 24.88
C TYR A 308 -23.26 8.81 24.85
N GLN A 309 -23.33 8.18 23.68
CA GLN A 309 -22.95 6.77 23.52
C GLN A 309 -21.49 6.57 23.91
N PHE A 310 -20.58 7.40 23.35
CA PHE A 310 -19.15 7.31 23.66
C PHE A 310 -18.85 7.43 25.16
N PHE A 311 -19.42 8.41 25.86
CA PHE A 311 -19.18 8.54 27.30
C PHE A 311 -19.82 7.41 28.12
N THR A 312 -20.89 6.78 27.61
CA THR A 312 -21.47 5.59 28.24
C THR A 312 -20.55 4.39 28.06
N ASP A 313 -20.04 4.17 26.85
CA ASP A 313 -19.10 3.08 26.55
C ASP A 313 -17.82 3.21 27.39
N ILE A 314 -17.27 4.43 27.52
CA ILE A 314 -16.11 4.69 28.40
C ILE A 314 -16.44 4.38 29.86
N PHE A 315 -17.63 4.73 30.34
CA PHE A 315 -18.03 4.42 31.71
C PHE A 315 -18.06 2.90 31.93
N GLU A 316 -18.79 2.17 31.09
CA GLU A 316 -18.97 0.72 31.19
C GLU A 316 -17.65 -0.05 31.05
N THR A 317 -16.71 0.47 30.25
CA THR A 317 -15.39 -0.14 30.04
C THR A 317 -14.50 -0.05 31.29
N PHE A 318 -14.64 1.01 32.08
CA PHE A 318 -13.80 1.25 33.26
C PHE A 318 -14.47 0.89 34.60
N ASP A 319 -15.77 0.60 34.59
CA ASP A 319 -16.53 -0.01 35.70
C ASP A 319 -16.19 -1.51 35.78
N LYS A 320 -15.07 -1.84 36.44
CA LYS A 320 -14.50 -3.19 36.45
C LYS A 320 -15.25 -4.12 37.38
N ASP A 321 -15.80 -3.58 38.46
CA ASP A 321 -16.60 -4.33 39.42
C ASP A 321 -18.09 -4.44 39.03
N GLN A 322 -18.49 -3.79 37.92
CA GLN A 322 -19.82 -3.81 37.33
C GLN A 322 -20.91 -3.37 38.32
N ASP A 323 -20.57 -2.40 39.17
CA ASP A 323 -21.45 -1.90 40.22
C ASP A 323 -22.33 -0.72 39.75
N GLY A 324 -22.07 -0.21 38.54
CA GLY A 324 -22.78 0.92 37.95
C GLY A 324 -22.31 2.29 38.46
N ALA A 325 -21.16 2.35 39.12
CA ALA A 325 -20.48 3.53 39.62
C ALA A 325 -18.97 3.46 39.33
N LEU A 326 -18.31 4.61 39.22
CA LEU A 326 -16.85 4.69 39.11
C LEU A 326 -16.27 5.08 40.47
N ASN A 327 -15.51 4.17 41.06
CA ASN A 327 -14.77 4.44 42.28
C ASN A 327 -13.54 5.35 41.99
N PRO A 328 -12.87 5.92 43.03
CA PRO A 328 -11.75 6.84 42.80
C PRO A 328 -10.58 6.27 41.99
N SER A 329 -10.33 4.96 42.10
CA SER A 329 -9.25 4.30 41.36
C SER A 329 -9.62 4.11 39.88
N GLU A 330 -10.84 3.67 39.58
CA GLU A 330 -11.34 3.57 38.21
C GLU A 330 -11.39 4.93 37.52
N LEU A 331 -11.82 5.95 38.26
CA LEU A 331 -11.84 7.33 37.77
C LEU A 331 -10.43 7.86 37.43
N GLU A 332 -9.42 7.51 38.22
CA GLU A 332 -8.03 7.84 37.91
C GLU A 332 -7.55 7.12 36.64
N GLU A 333 -7.93 5.85 36.47
CA GLU A 333 -7.61 5.08 35.27
C GLU A 333 -8.27 5.63 34.01
N VAL A 334 -9.55 6.05 34.06
CA VAL A 334 -10.28 6.68 32.93
C VAL A 334 -9.49 7.86 32.37
N PHE A 335 -8.95 8.71 33.25
CA PHE A 335 -8.19 9.89 32.86
C PHE A 335 -6.69 9.61 32.61
N GLY A 336 -6.24 8.36 32.66
CA GLY A 336 -4.84 7.97 32.49
C GLY A 336 -4.25 8.25 31.10
N THR A 337 -5.08 8.52 30.09
CA THR A 337 -4.67 8.96 28.73
C THR A 337 -4.76 10.48 28.53
N SER A 338 -5.15 11.22 29.57
CA SER A 338 -5.33 12.67 29.57
C SER A 338 -4.32 13.35 30.50
N PRO A 339 -4.19 14.69 30.47
CA PRO A 339 -3.35 15.43 31.42
C PRO A 339 -3.82 15.34 32.88
N GLY A 340 -4.99 14.74 33.15
CA GLY A 340 -5.60 14.58 34.46
C GLY A 340 -7.12 14.76 34.41
N ASN A 341 -7.78 14.72 35.57
CA ASN A 341 -9.22 14.96 35.64
C ASN A 341 -9.55 16.46 35.35
N PRO A 342 -10.45 16.78 34.39
CA PRO A 342 -10.78 18.15 34.01
C PRO A 342 -11.43 18.96 35.14
N TRP A 343 -12.01 18.26 36.12
CA TRP A 343 -12.79 18.82 37.21
C TRP A 343 -12.07 18.73 38.56
N ALA A 344 -10.78 18.37 38.58
CA ALA A 344 -10.00 18.25 39.82
C ALA A 344 -10.03 19.53 40.68
N SER A 345 -10.09 20.70 40.04
CA SER A 345 -10.18 22.01 40.72
C SER A 345 -11.59 22.37 41.19
N GLN A 346 -12.61 21.62 40.79
CA GLN A 346 -14.03 21.92 41.01
C GLN A 346 -14.68 21.09 42.13
N LYS A 347 -13.88 20.40 42.96
CA LYS A 347 -14.36 19.47 44.00
C LYS A 347 -15.18 18.30 43.47
N PHE A 348 -14.96 17.90 42.22
CA PHE A 348 -15.47 16.63 41.72
C PHE A 348 -14.79 15.47 42.47
N PRO A 349 -15.50 14.39 42.85
CA PRO A 349 -16.86 14.00 42.46
C PRO A 349 -18.01 14.55 43.31
N ASP A 350 -17.75 15.30 44.39
CA ASP A 350 -18.79 15.80 45.33
C ASP A 350 -19.85 16.72 44.67
N THR A 351 -19.58 17.21 43.47
CA THR A 351 -20.46 18.08 42.70
C THR A 351 -21.44 17.34 41.79
N THR A 352 -21.38 16.00 41.71
CA THR A 352 -22.24 15.19 40.84
C THR A 352 -23.05 14.13 41.61
N LEU A 353 -23.86 13.35 40.90
CA LEU A 353 -24.61 12.22 41.45
C LEU A 353 -23.66 11.06 41.77
N SER A 354 -23.44 10.82 43.05
CA SER A 354 -22.73 9.65 43.58
C SER A 354 -23.68 8.66 44.24
N ASP A 355 -23.22 7.42 44.38
CA ASP A 355 -23.89 6.36 45.14
C ASP A 355 -23.70 6.56 46.67
N ASP A 356 -24.16 5.59 47.47
CA ASP A 356 -24.03 5.62 48.93
C ASP A 356 -22.57 5.54 49.43
N THR A 357 -21.62 5.13 48.56
CA THR A 357 -20.20 5.01 48.87
C THR A 357 -19.37 6.24 48.42
N GLY A 358 -19.96 7.15 47.64
CA GLY A 358 -19.31 8.34 47.10
C GLY A 358 -18.70 8.14 45.70
N SER A 359 -18.92 6.97 45.08
CA SER A 359 -18.54 6.62 43.72
C SER A 359 -19.48 7.26 42.69
N VAL A 360 -18.96 7.64 41.52
CA VAL A 360 -19.72 8.42 40.52
C VAL A 360 -20.62 7.50 39.69
N THR A 361 -21.93 7.64 39.80
CA THR A 361 -22.88 6.85 39.00
C THR A 361 -22.83 7.21 37.51
N LEU A 362 -23.25 6.32 36.62
CA LEU A 362 -23.38 6.60 35.16
C LEU A 362 -24.17 7.89 34.89
N GLN A 363 -25.26 8.11 35.65
CA GLN A 363 -26.07 9.31 35.50
C GLN A 363 -25.32 10.58 35.93
N GLY A 364 -24.50 10.51 36.99
CA GLY A 364 -23.63 11.59 37.43
C GLY A 364 -22.49 11.88 36.45
N TRP A 365 -21.91 10.84 35.88
CA TRP A 365 -20.89 10.92 34.83
C TRP A 365 -21.41 11.65 33.59
N LEU A 366 -22.54 11.21 33.04
CA LEU A 366 -23.14 11.86 31.86
C LEU A 366 -23.60 13.29 32.16
N ALA A 367 -24.19 13.54 33.34
CA ALA A 367 -24.59 14.89 33.73
C ALA A 367 -23.40 15.86 33.80
N GLN A 368 -22.25 15.41 34.30
CA GLN A 368 -21.04 16.21 34.40
C GLN A 368 -20.48 16.55 33.00
N TRP A 369 -20.46 15.58 32.06
CA TRP A 369 -20.05 15.84 30.68
C TRP A 369 -21.00 16.77 29.93
N SER A 370 -22.31 16.61 30.13
CA SER A 370 -23.30 17.49 29.53
C SER A 370 -23.19 18.93 30.07
N MET A 371 -22.94 19.09 31.37
CA MET A 371 -22.67 20.40 31.97
C MET A 371 -21.38 21.02 31.41
N THR A 372 -20.30 20.24 31.32
CA THR A 372 -19.02 20.70 30.76
C THR A 372 -19.19 21.15 29.32
N THR A 373 -19.95 20.40 28.51
CA THR A 373 -20.22 20.74 27.11
C THR A 373 -21.01 22.04 26.95
N LEU A 374 -21.98 22.28 27.84
CA LEU A 374 -22.79 23.49 27.81
C LEU A 374 -21.98 24.74 28.19
N LEU A 375 -21.08 24.62 29.18
CA LEU A 375 -20.29 25.73 29.72
C LEU A 375 -19.02 26.00 28.91
N ASP A 376 -18.33 24.93 28.51
CA ASP A 376 -17.08 24.96 27.78
C ASP A 376 -16.91 23.73 26.88
N HIS A 377 -17.58 23.77 25.72
CA HIS A 377 -17.49 22.74 24.69
C HIS A 377 -16.06 22.49 24.19
N LYS A 378 -15.12 23.44 24.32
CA LYS A 378 -13.72 23.22 23.91
C LYS A 378 -13.02 22.24 24.83
N THR A 379 -13.29 22.30 26.14
CA THR A 379 -12.82 21.30 27.09
C THR A 379 -13.39 19.93 26.75
N THR A 380 -14.68 19.82 26.41
CA THR A 380 -15.25 18.55 25.93
C THR A 380 -14.54 18.02 24.69
N LEU A 381 -14.31 18.86 23.67
CA LEU A 381 -13.59 18.46 22.45
C LEU A 381 -12.17 17.96 22.74
N ALA A 382 -11.45 18.64 23.65
CA ALA A 382 -10.11 18.24 24.04
C ALA A 382 -10.12 16.88 24.75
N TYR A 383 -11.10 16.61 25.62
CA TYR A 383 -11.19 15.34 26.32
C TYR A 383 -11.73 14.20 25.47
N LEU A 384 -12.60 14.48 24.50
CA LEU A 384 -12.92 13.51 23.43
C LEU A 384 -11.65 13.11 22.66
N ALA A 385 -10.73 14.05 22.42
CA ALA A 385 -9.42 13.76 21.83
C ALA A 385 -8.52 12.93 22.76
N TYR A 386 -8.45 13.29 24.04
CA TYR A 386 -7.61 12.60 25.02
C TYR A 386 -8.06 11.15 25.22
N LEU A 387 -9.37 10.93 25.36
CA LEU A 387 -10.00 9.64 25.60
C LEU A 387 -10.19 8.79 24.33
N GLY A 388 -9.95 9.37 23.14
CA GLY A 388 -9.92 8.62 21.88
C GLY A 388 -11.27 8.37 21.23
N TYR A 389 -12.11 9.41 21.12
CA TYR A 389 -13.37 9.34 20.37
C TYR A 389 -13.16 8.71 18.97
N PRO A 390 -13.94 7.68 18.60
CA PRO A 390 -13.63 6.83 17.44
C PRO A 390 -14.01 7.47 16.09
N ASP A 391 -15.08 8.26 16.04
CA ASP A 391 -15.59 8.81 14.78
C ASP A 391 -14.94 10.14 14.38
N GLU A 392 -14.69 10.34 13.08
CA GLU A 392 -14.27 11.62 12.52
C GLU A 392 -15.35 12.17 11.56
N PRO A 393 -15.68 13.48 11.61
CA PRO A 393 -15.05 14.50 12.43
C PRO A 393 -15.49 14.40 13.90
N ARG A 394 -14.56 14.61 14.84
CA ARG A 394 -14.85 14.63 16.30
C ARG A 394 -15.90 15.65 16.73
N THR A 395 -16.16 16.67 15.92
CA THR A 395 -17.25 17.62 16.14
C THR A 395 -18.64 17.00 16.06
N SER A 396 -18.77 15.79 15.50
CA SER A 396 -20.02 15.01 15.46
C SER A 396 -20.54 14.60 16.83
N ALA A 397 -19.67 14.53 17.85
CA ALA A 397 -20.03 14.29 19.24
C ALA A 397 -20.85 15.45 19.87
N LEU A 398 -20.88 16.60 19.20
CA LEU A 398 -21.55 17.81 19.66
C LEU A 398 -22.67 18.22 18.71
N GLN A 399 -23.71 18.85 19.25
CA GLN A 399 -24.78 19.46 18.48
C GLN A 399 -25.03 20.90 18.91
N VAL A 400 -25.29 21.78 17.93
CA VAL A 400 -25.62 23.18 18.18
C VAL A 400 -27.14 23.34 18.23
N THR A 401 -27.65 23.78 19.37
CA THR A 401 -29.06 24.09 19.56
C THR A 401 -29.51 25.31 18.75
N ARG A 402 -30.83 25.43 18.53
CA ARG A 402 -31.41 26.59 17.82
C ARG A 402 -31.26 27.90 18.61
N ALA A 403 -31.11 29.01 17.88
CA ALA A 403 -30.94 30.35 18.44
C ALA A 403 -32.14 30.80 19.29
N ARG A 404 -31.89 31.30 20.50
CA ARG A 404 -32.92 31.71 21.49
C ARG A 404 -33.90 32.80 20.99
N LYS A 405 -33.51 33.64 20.03
CA LYS A 405 -34.38 34.69 19.45
C LYS A 405 -35.56 34.15 18.64
N ILE A 406 -35.42 32.97 18.05
CA ILE A 406 -36.49 32.32 17.27
C ILE A 406 -37.53 31.73 18.22
N ASP A 407 -37.08 31.12 19.33
CA ASP A 407 -37.94 30.57 20.38
C ASP A 407 -38.81 31.64 21.07
N ARG A 408 -38.32 32.87 21.23
CA ARG A 408 -39.07 33.99 21.85
C ARG A 408 -40.09 34.69 20.95
N ARG A 409 -40.01 34.53 19.61
CA ARG A 409 -40.90 35.22 18.65
C ARG A 409 -42.18 34.44 18.32
N LYS A 410 -42.19 33.13 18.54
CA LYS A 410 -43.40 32.33 18.48
C LYS A 410 -43.96 32.30 19.90
N GLU A 411 -45.01 33.07 20.20
CA GLU A 411 -45.76 33.00 21.48
C GLU A 411 -46.55 31.67 21.61
N ILE A 412 -45.95 30.57 21.17
CA ILE A 412 -46.47 29.21 21.30
C ILE A 412 -45.45 28.51 22.19
N TYR A 413 -45.89 28.06 23.37
CA TYR A 413 -45.13 27.10 24.17
C TYR A 413 -45.09 25.79 23.38
N GLU A 414 -44.08 25.62 22.54
CA GLU A 414 -43.58 24.30 22.17
C GLU A 414 -42.64 23.87 23.29
N PRO A 415 -42.82 22.70 23.94
CA PRO A 415 -41.86 22.21 24.91
C PRO A 415 -40.50 22.21 24.22
N THR A 416 -39.54 22.95 24.79
CA THR A 416 -38.21 23.10 24.20
C THR A 416 -37.66 21.72 23.88
N SER A 417 -37.22 21.50 22.64
CA SER A 417 -36.42 20.31 22.30
C SER A 417 -35.02 20.35 22.93
N LYS A 418 -34.73 21.34 23.79
CA LYS A 418 -33.50 21.48 24.56
C LYS A 418 -33.58 20.53 25.74
N MET A 419 -32.64 19.59 25.81
CA MET A 419 -32.53 18.69 26.97
C MET A 419 -31.98 19.41 28.20
N MET A 420 -31.25 20.53 28.04
CA MET A 420 -30.61 21.24 29.14
C MET A 420 -31.00 22.73 29.24
N THR A 421 -31.18 23.23 30.46
CA THR A 421 -31.39 24.65 30.75
C THR A 421 -30.54 25.07 31.95
N ALA A 422 -29.69 26.08 31.77
CA ALA A 422 -28.94 26.69 32.88
C ALA A 422 -29.87 27.62 33.67
N VAL A 423 -30.03 27.35 34.97
CA VAL A 423 -30.82 28.19 35.89
C VAL A 423 -29.85 28.89 36.84
N ASN A 424 -29.73 30.20 36.71
CA ASN A 424 -28.90 31.00 37.63
C ASN A 424 -29.65 31.20 38.95
N ALA A 425 -29.20 30.55 40.02
CA ALA A 425 -29.65 30.84 41.38
C ALA A 425 -28.89 32.07 41.92
N VAL A 426 -29.51 33.23 41.83
CA VAL A 426 -29.03 34.48 42.46
C VAL A 426 -29.70 34.58 43.83
N ASP A 427 -28.94 34.81 44.90
CA ASP A 427 -29.54 35.03 46.23
C ASP A 427 -29.07 36.34 46.88
N ILE A 428 -29.99 36.91 47.66
CA ILE A 428 -29.84 38.07 48.53
C ILE A 428 -29.64 37.52 49.94
N GLU A 429 -28.39 37.58 50.43
CA GLU A 429 -27.94 37.30 51.81
C GLU A 429 -28.85 36.42 52.70
N GLY A 430 -28.52 35.12 52.82
CA GLY A 430 -28.82 34.35 54.04
C GLY A 430 -29.61 33.04 53.92
N SER A 431 -30.00 32.58 52.73
CA SER A 431 -30.69 31.28 52.57
C SER A 431 -29.70 30.12 52.29
N GLU A 432 -29.97 28.95 52.85
CA GLU A 432 -29.14 27.73 52.76
C GLU A 432 -28.97 27.20 51.32
N LYS A 433 -27.99 27.74 50.58
CA LYS A 433 -27.61 27.30 49.21
C LYS A 433 -27.28 25.81 49.10
N TYR A 434 -26.76 25.18 50.15
CA TYR A 434 -26.33 23.78 50.11
C TYR A 434 -27.51 22.82 49.88
N LEU A 435 -28.68 23.07 50.49
CA LEU A 435 -29.83 22.17 50.39
C LEU A 435 -30.56 22.25 49.05
N VAL A 436 -30.61 23.42 48.39
CA VAL A 436 -31.30 23.55 47.09
C VAL A 436 -30.51 22.92 45.94
N ASN A 437 -29.17 22.91 46.02
CA ASN A 437 -28.30 22.26 45.04
C ASN A 437 -28.04 20.78 45.37
N SER A 438 -28.16 20.33 46.63
CA SER A 438 -28.04 18.91 47.01
C SER A 438 -29.37 18.14 46.96
N ALA A 439 -30.52 18.79 47.20
CA ALA A 439 -31.84 18.15 47.16
C ALA A 439 -32.32 17.58 45.80
N PRO A 440 -31.83 18.01 44.61
CA PRO A 440 -32.13 17.32 43.36
C PRO A 440 -31.57 15.89 43.34
N ASN A 441 -30.44 15.66 44.03
CA ASN A 441 -29.71 14.39 44.03
C ASN A 441 -30.31 13.32 44.97
N THR A 442 -31.31 13.67 45.81
CA THR A 442 -31.80 12.77 46.88
C THR A 442 -33.33 12.57 46.90
N LYS A 443 -34.03 12.56 45.76
CA LYS A 443 -35.50 12.45 45.73
C LYS A 443 -36.05 11.08 45.30
N ARG A 444 -35.98 10.11 46.22
CA ARG A 444 -36.93 8.98 46.27
C ARG A 444 -37.70 8.81 47.60
N ARG A 445 -37.38 9.57 48.66
CA ARG A 445 -38.03 9.40 49.98
C ARG A 445 -39.04 10.46 50.43
N LEU A 446 -39.17 11.60 49.74
CA LEU A 446 -40.01 12.71 50.24
C LEU A 446 -41.39 12.84 49.57
N PHE A 447 -41.65 12.15 48.46
CA PHE A 447 -42.89 12.35 47.68
C PHE A 447 -44.12 11.56 48.16
N GLU A 448 -43.97 10.62 49.11
CA GLU A 448 -45.12 9.86 49.64
C GLU A 448 -45.86 10.57 50.78
N THR A 449 -45.29 11.60 51.40
CA THR A 449 -45.87 12.21 52.62
C THR A 449 -46.76 13.43 52.33
N GLN A 450 -46.76 14.00 51.11
CA GLN A 450 -47.51 15.24 50.80
C GLN A 450 -48.77 15.07 49.95
N ARG A 451 -49.29 13.84 49.77
CA ARG A 451 -50.55 13.60 49.04
C ARG A 451 -51.84 13.78 49.87
N ARG A 452 -51.76 14.44 51.04
CA ARG A 452 -52.92 14.82 51.85
C ARG A 452 -52.84 16.30 52.26
N ARG A 453 -53.27 17.20 51.37
CA ARG A 453 -54.10 18.37 51.72
C ARG A 453 -54.53 19.09 50.43
N THR A 454 -55.83 19.29 50.37
CA THR A 454 -56.65 19.82 49.28
C THR A 454 -56.44 21.32 49.03
N TRP A 455 -56.75 21.69 47.79
CA TRP A 455 -56.88 23.05 47.25
C TRP A 455 -57.72 24.00 48.11
N GLN A 456 -57.25 25.25 48.24
CA GLN A 456 -58.11 26.44 48.21
C GLN A 456 -57.29 27.68 47.81
N MET A 457 -57.70 28.31 46.71
CA MET A 457 -57.28 29.65 46.29
C MET A 457 -57.92 30.70 47.20
N SER A 458 -57.16 31.73 47.60
CA SER A 458 -57.61 33.12 47.52
C SER A 458 -56.47 34.11 47.73
N SER A 459 -56.38 35.03 46.79
CA SER A 459 -55.76 36.36 46.81
C SER A 459 -55.85 37.10 48.14
N SER A 460 -54.73 37.69 48.58
CA SER A 460 -54.65 39.08 49.12
C SER A 460 -53.22 39.44 49.53
N THR A 461 -52.74 40.55 48.99
CA THR A 461 -51.59 41.35 49.42
C THR A 461 -51.77 41.83 50.86
N CYS A 462 -50.83 41.59 51.77
CA CYS A 462 -50.43 42.57 52.81
C CYS A 462 -49.24 42.10 53.68
N MET A 463 -48.18 42.92 53.66
CA MET A 463 -47.30 43.34 54.75
C MET A 463 -46.62 42.35 55.72
N ILE A 464 -45.29 42.48 55.71
CA ILE A 464 -44.30 42.12 56.74
C ILE A 464 -44.64 42.83 58.06
N PRO A 465 -44.37 42.21 59.22
CA PRO A 465 -43.44 42.87 60.14
C PRO A 465 -42.38 41.94 60.73
N ALA A 466 -41.18 42.51 60.86
CA ALA A 466 -40.01 41.96 61.51
C ALA A 466 -40.17 41.86 63.05
N THR A 467 -39.49 40.88 63.65
CA THR A 467 -39.02 40.88 65.06
C THR A 467 -38.01 39.73 65.19
N GLN A 468 -36.70 39.96 65.08
CA GLN A 468 -35.74 40.40 66.10
C GLN A 468 -35.37 39.33 67.15
N THR A 469 -34.05 39.22 67.41
CA THR A 469 -33.35 38.68 68.60
C THR A 469 -33.32 37.15 68.80
N ARG A 470 -32.22 36.46 69.20
CA ARG A 470 -30.85 36.76 69.66
C ARG A 470 -30.08 35.43 69.93
N PHE A 471 -28.73 35.45 69.76
CA PHE A 471 -27.66 34.80 70.57
C PHE A 471 -27.61 33.24 70.63
N LEU A 472 -26.49 32.50 70.71
CA LEU A 472 -25.10 32.65 71.20
C LEU A 472 -24.17 31.76 70.33
N THR A 473 -23.04 32.22 69.76
CA THR A 473 -21.64 32.17 70.26
C THR A 473 -21.10 30.82 70.78
N SER A 474 -20.13 30.24 70.06
CA SER A 474 -18.72 30.01 70.49
C SER A 474 -17.92 29.51 69.25
N VAL A 475 -16.84 30.13 68.76
CA VAL A 475 -15.52 30.59 69.30
C VAL A 475 -14.47 29.47 69.30
N ILE A 476 -13.66 29.36 68.23
CA ILE A 476 -12.24 29.81 68.03
C ILE A 476 -11.22 28.69 68.29
N TYR A 477 -10.37 28.42 67.29
CA TYR A 477 -8.88 28.49 67.27
C TYR A 477 -8.46 27.89 65.91
N GLY A 478 -7.86 28.61 64.94
CA GLY A 478 -6.62 29.40 65.01
C GLY A 478 -5.50 28.55 64.38
N SER A 479 -4.64 29.00 63.47
CA SER A 479 -4.30 30.36 63.02
C SER A 479 -3.20 30.31 61.95
N ASN A 480 -3.33 31.19 60.94
CA ASN A 480 -2.32 32.08 60.32
C ASN A 480 -1.09 31.46 59.61
N THR A 481 -0.54 32.03 58.51
CA THR A 481 -0.24 33.45 58.17
C THR A 481 -0.13 33.63 56.64
N ALA A 482 -0.79 34.65 56.04
CA ALA A 482 -0.22 35.92 55.49
C ALA A 482 0.40 35.78 54.07
N SER A 483 0.36 36.69 53.08
CA SER A 483 0.03 38.11 52.90
C SER A 483 0.46 38.42 51.42
N ILE A 484 -0.21 39.17 50.52
CA ILE A 484 -0.11 40.63 50.26
C ILE A 484 -0.57 40.91 48.79
N ILE A 485 -1.51 41.85 48.64
CA ILE A 485 -1.60 43.02 47.72
C ILE A 485 -0.96 42.95 46.31
N TYR A 486 -1.78 43.08 45.24
CA TYR A 486 -1.85 44.24 44.29
C TYR A 486 -2.68 43.89 43.04
N GLN A 487 -3.77 44.63 42.85
CA GLN A 487 -4.48 44.90 41.57
C GLN A 487 -3.85 46.21 40.99
N PRO A 488 -4.29 46.90 39.91
CA PRO A 488 -5.25 46.58 38.83
C PRO A 488 -4.86 47.17 37.43
N TYR A 489 -5.83 47.14 36.49
CA TYR A 489 -6.09 48.06 35.35
C TYR A 489 -5.48 47.71 33.97
N LEU A 490 -6.08 48.02 32.80
CA LEU A 490 -7.11 48.98 32.34
C LEU A 490 -7.80 48.35 31.07
N LEU A 491 -9.15 48.39 30.90
CA LEU A 491 -9.93 49.39 30.10
C LEU A 491 -9.64 49.36 28.56
N GLN A 492 -10.54 49.60 27.60
CA GLN A 492 -11.94 50.03 27.53
C GLN A 492 -12.41 50.04 26.04
N ARG A 493 -13.73 49.93 25.84
CA ARG A 493 -14.62 50.71 24.93
C ARG A 493 -14.67 50.52 23.39
N ASN A 494 -15.88 50.11 22.98
CA ASN A 494 -16.90 50.81 22.14
C ASN A 494 -16.72 51.06 20.62
N LEU A 495 -17.63 50.43 19.86
CA LEU A 495 -18.66 50.96 18.94
C LEU A 495 -18.31 52.05 17.89
N ILE A 496 -18.74 51.81 16.64
CA ILE A 496 -19.54 52.68 15.70
C ILE A 496 -19.58 51.97 14.31
N TRP A 497 -20.77 51.53 13.83
CA TRP A 497 -21.60 52.10 12.73
C TRP A 497 -20.91 52.08 11.33
N THR A 498 -21.47 51.56 10.22
CA THR A 498 -22.61 52.12 9.46
C THR A 498 -22.90 51.27 8.19
N LEU A 499 -24.20 51.05 7.85
CA LEU A 499 -24.95 50.95 6.54
C LEU A 499 -24.23 50.41 5.26
N ARG A 500 -24.88 49.70 4.31
CA ARG A 500 -26.10 50.08 3.55
C ARG A 500 -26.61 48.94 2.61
N ASN A 501 -27.94 48.85 2.42
CA ASN A 501 -28.84 48.42 1.31
C ASN A 501 -28.24 47.70 0.06
N SER A 502 -28.93 46.80 -0.67
CA SER A 502 -30.29 46.92 -1.26
C SER A 502 -30.78 45.63 -1.97
N ASP A 503 -32.10 45.39 -1.87
CA ASP A 503 -33.13 44.96 -2.86
C ASP A 503 -32.89 43.90 -3.96
N MET A 504 -33.81 42.89 -4.02
CA MET A 504 -34.79 42.63 -5.11
C MET A 504 -35.61 41.34 -4.79
N ARG A 505 -36.91 41.41 -4.49
CA ARG A 505 -38.10 41.15 -5.37
C ARG A 505 -38.00 39.85 -6.21
N SER A 506 -38.65 38.74 -5.84
CA SER A 506 -40.11 38.36 -5.88
C SER A 506 -40.60 37.80 -7.24
N ASN A 507 -41.43 36.74 -7.14
CA ASN A 507 -42.36 36.11 -8.14
C ASN A 507 -41.78 34.92 -8.95
N LEU A 508 -42.49 33.81 -9.27
CA LEU A 508 -43.91 33.43 -9.13
C LEU A 508 -44.10 31.91 -9.42
N MET A 509 -45.21 31.36 -8.88
CA MET A 509 -46.14 30.33 -9.42
C MET A 509 -45.67 28.90 -9.80
N PHE A 510 -46.11 27.84 -9.06
CA PHE A 510 -47.41 27.08 -9.09
C PHE A 510 -47.38 26.00 -10.22
N ILE A 511 -47.88 24.75 -10.09
CA ILE A 511 -49.16 24.23 -9.57
C ILE A 511 -48.98 22.67 -9.47
N VAL A 512 -49.34 21.97 -8.37
CA VAL A 512 -50.60 21.19 -8.14
C VAL A 512 -50.44 19.70 -8.55
N ASP A 513 -50.81 18.65 -7.79
CA ASP A 513 -51.85 18.48 -6.75
C ASP A 513 -51.69 17.11 -6.02
N VAL A 514 -51.97 17.02 -4.70
CA VAL A 514 -53.16 16.33 -4.05
C VAL A 514 -52.89 14.86 -3.70
N TRP A 515 -53.28 14.27 -2.57
CA TRP A 515 -53.99 14.53 -1.28
C TRP A 515 -53.69 13.27 -0.42
N GLY A 516 -53.87 13.11 0.88
CA GLY A 516 -54.64 13.76 1.95
C GLY A 516 -54.81 12.68 3.06
N CYS A 517 -54.47 12.95 4.34
CA CYS A 517 -55.39 13.21 5.48
C CYS A 517 -56.46 12.12 5.76
N LYS A 518 -56.87 11.71 6.97
CA LYS A 518 -56.71 12.10 8.39
C LYS A 518 -57.46 11.05 9.28
N PHE A 519 -57.01 10.86 10.52
CA PHE A 519 -57.63 10.49 11.84
C PHE A 519 -59.18 10.60 12.06
N PRO A 520 -59.83 10.28 13.24
CA PRO A 520 -59.52 9.46 14.46
C PRO A 520 -60.73 8.68 15.17
N CYS A 521 -60.43 7.97 16.29
CA CYS A 521 -61.20 7.76 17.58
C CYS A 521 -62.34 6.70 17.85
N HIS A 522 -62.10 5.91 18.94
CA HIS A 522 -62.95 5.50 20.11
C HIS A 522 -63.86 4.21 20.23
N ILE A 523 -63.52 3.39 21.26
CA ILE A 523 -64.32 2.75 22.37
C ILE A 523 -65.10 1.39 22.19
N ALA A 524 -64.55 0.37 22.89
CA ALA A 524 -65.10 -0.63 23.84
C ALA A 524 -66.28 -1.64 23.58
N MET A 525 -65.92 -2.92 23.85
CA MET A 525 -66.58 -4.02 24.60
C MET A 525 -67.73 -4.93 24.02
N LYS A 526 -67.37 -6.24 23.99
CA LYS A 526 -68.13 -7.48 24.40
C LYS A 526 -69.12 -8.15 23.40
N PRO A 527 -69.47 -9.46 23.54
CA PRO A 527 -68.65 -10.63 23.15
C PRO A 527 -69.45 -11.77 22.42
N LEU A 528 -68.73 -12.75 21.87
CA LEU A 528 -69.14 -14.13 21.52
C LEU A 528 -70.44 -14.38 20.71
N SER A 529 -70.28 -14.72 19.42
CA SER A 529 -70.80 -15.97 18.84
C SER A 529 -70.30 -16.19 17.40
N ALA A 530 -69.87 -17.44 17.13
CA ALA A 530 -69.77 -18.13 15.84
C ALA A 530 -68.58 -17.84 14.88
N ILE A 531 -67.56 -18.71 14.98
CA ILE A 531 -66.74 -19.39 13.93
C ILE A 531 -66.78 -18.74 12.52
N PRO A 532 -65.64 -18.28 11.92
CA PRO A 532 -64.61 -19.19 11.40
C PRO A 532 -63.14 -18.70 11.42
N GLY A 533 -62.21 -19.66 11.32
CA GLY A 533 -60.91 -19.53 10.63
C GLY A 533 -59.82 -18.67 11.28
N GLY A 534 -58.77 -19.30 11.81
CA GLY A 534 -57.51 -18.60 12.11
C GLY A 534 -56.80 -19.12 13.35
N ALA A 535 -55.57 -19.55 13.14
CA ALA A 535 -54.60 -20.11 14.08
C ALA A 535 -54.48 -19.37 15.44
N GLU A 536 -54.58 -20.15 16.52
CA GLU A 536 -53.75 -20.03 17.73
C GLU A 536 -52.26 -20.15 17.32
N ARG A 537 -51.23 -19.54 17.94
CA ARG A 537 -51.04 -18.90 19.24
C ARG A 537 -49.69 -18.16 19.25
N ALA A 538 -49.57 -17.29 20.24
CA ALA A 538 -48.36 -16.63 20.71
C ALA A 538 -47.13 -17.56 20.88
N LEU A 539 -45.95 -17.04 20.56
CA LEU A 539 -44.63 -17.58 20.91
C LEU A 539 -43.83 -16.46 21.59
N SER A 540 -43.21 -16.76 22.74
CA SER A 540 -42.42 -15.82 23.55
C SER A 540 -41.08 -15.49 22.89
N SER A 541 -40.35 -14.51 23.43
CA SER A 541 -38.99 -14.11 23.02
C SER A 541 -38.00 -15.30 22.98
N SER A 542 -38.22 -16.33 23.82
CA SER A 542 -37.43 -17.57 23.83
C SER A 542 -37.73 -18.49 22.63
N ALA A 543 -38.92 -18.39 22.05
CA ALA A 543 -39.30 -19.13 20.84
C ALA A 543 -38.88 -18.46 19.53
N ARG A 544 -38.65 -17.14 19.52
CA ARG A 544 -38.01 -16.45 18.38
C ARG A 544 -36.52 -16.77 18.27
N LEU A 545 -35.83 -16.96 19.41
CA LEU A 545 -34.46 -17.45 19.43
C LEU A 545 -34.37 -18.91 18.97
N LYS A 546 -35.32 -19.77 19.35
CA LYS A 546 -35.38 -21.15 18.86
C LYS A 546 -35.66 -21.21 17.36
N MET A 547 -36.54 -20.37 16.80
CA MET A 547 -36.81 -20.38 15.34
C MET A 547 -35.61 -19.93 14.50
N TYR A 548 -34.79 -19.00 15.00
CA TYR A 548 -33.50 -18.64 14.37
C TYR A 548 -32.50 -19.79 14.48
N PHE A 549 -32.37 -20.43 15.65
CA PHE A 549 -31.51 -21.61 15.80
C PHE A 549 -31.98 -22.82 14.98
N THR A 550 -33.28 -23.03 14.75
CA THR A 550 -33.79 -24.14 13.93
C THR A 550 -33.63 -23.86 12.43
N LEU A 551 -33.68 -22.61 11.97
CA LEU A 551 -33.40 -22.27 10.56
C LEU A 551 -31.89 -22.31 10.25
N THR A 552 -31.04 -21.95 11.21
CA THR A 552 -29.59 -22.15 11.09
C THR A 552 -29.23 -23.63 11.19
N ALA A 553 -29.90 -24.42 12.03
CA ALA A 553 -29.70 -25.87 12.12
C ALA A 553 -30.23 -26.63 10.88
N LEU A 554 -31.26 -26.14 10.16
CA LEU A 554 -31.73 -26.75 8.91
C LEU A 554 -30.89 -26.34 7.67
N LEU A 555 -30.19 -25.22 7.74
CA LEU A 555 -29.17 -24.84 6.74
C LEU A 555 -27.83 -25.54 7.00
N VAL A 556 -27.51 -25.85 8.26
CA VAL A 556 -26.33 -26.66 8.62
C VAL A 556 -26.58 -28.16 8.42
N ALA A 557 -27.80 -28.68 8.67
CA ALA A 557 -28.13 -30.09 8.45
C ALA A 557 -28.42 -30.48 6.98
N LYS A 558 -28.19 -29.58 6.01
CA LYS A 558 -28.25 -29.90 4.57
C LYS A 558 -26.90 -29.80 3.87
N MET A 559 -25.81 -29.63 4.62
CA MET A 559 -24.43 -29.65 4.13
C MET A 559 -23.57 -30.71 4.86
N ASP A 560 -24.20 -31.81 5.31
CA ASP A 560 -23.51 -32.89 6.05
C ASP A 560 -23.99 -34.30 5.64
N GLU A 561 -24.27 -34.50 4.34
CA GLU A 561 -24.32 -35.83 3.71
C GLU A 561 -23.54 -35.74 2.39
N ASP A 562 -22.24 -36.04 2.46
CA ASP A 562 -21.46 -36.78 1.46
C ASP A 562 -19.95 -36.70 1.81
N MET A 563 -19.56 -37.30 2.94
CA MET A 563 -18.20 -37.80 3.15
C MET A 563 -18.21 -38.98 4.12
N ASP A 564 -18.14 -40.19 3.58
CA ASP A 564 -17.48 -41.33 4.20
C ASP A 564 -16.78 -42.12 3.08
N PHE A 565 -15.45 -42.05 3.02
CA PHE A 565 -14.64 -42.98 2.21
C PHE A 565 -13.89 -43.89 3.19
N ASP A 566 -14.52 -45.03 3.45
CA ASP A 566 -14.10 -46.00 4.47
C ASP A 566 -12.89 -46.82 3.97
N ALA A 567 -11.85 -46.85 4.79
CA ALA A 567 -10.69 -47.71 4.62
C ALA A 567 -11.03 -49.11 5.16
N GLY A 568 -11.31 -50.06 4.28
CA GLY A 568 -11.73 -51.41 4.67
C GLY A 568 -11.18 -52.54 3.80
N SER A 569 -10.07 -53.13 4.25
CA SER A 569 -9.67 -54.55 4.15
C SER A 569 -10.31 -55.43 3.06
N ALA A 570 -9.51 -55.80 2.04
CA ALA A 570 -9.81 -56.91 1.15
C ALA A 570 -9.28 -58.24 1.72
N LEU A 571 -10.19 -59.20 1.89
CA LEU A 571 -9.92 -60.60 2.24
C LEU A 571 -9.35 -61.38 1.04
N GLN A 572 -8.48 -62.34 1.37
CA GLN A 572 -7.79 -63.29 0.48
C GLN A 572 -8.69 -64.12 -0.45
N ALA A 573 -8.23 -64.32 -1.68
CA ALA A 573 -8.43 -65.54 -2.47
C ALA A 573 -7.16 -65.89 -3.29
N ASN A 574 -6.88 -67.19 -3.39
CA ASN A 574 -5.61 -67.88 -3.70
C ASN A 574 -5.02 -67.74 -5.13
N ALA A 575 -3.69 -67.51 -5.21
CA ALA A 575 -2.58 -68.19 -5.96
C ALA A 575 -2.76 -68.72 -7.42
N PRO A 576 -1.70 -68.82 -8.29
CA PRO A 576 -0.28 -69.02 -7.92
C PRO A 576 0.79 -68.18 -8.64
N GLN A 577 1.97 -68.23 -8.01
CA GLN A 577 3.25 -67.60 -8.33
C GLN A 577 3.88 -68.09 -9.65
N GLN A 578 4.52 -67.18 -10.39
CA GLN A 578 5.79 -67.46 -11.06
C GLN A 578 6.80 -66.33 -10.81
N SER A 579 7.97 -66.77 -10.36
CA SER A 579 9.13 -66.04 -9.90
C SER A 579 9.90 -65.35 -11.04
N SER A 580 10.27 -64.08 -10.86
CA SER A 580 11.65 -63.65 -11.13
C SER A 580 12.00 -62.38 -10.35
N THR A 581 13.14 -62.48 -9.67
CA THR A 581 13.85 -61.51 -8.85
C THR A 581 14.15 -60.18 -9.55
N TYR A 582 13.88 -59.05 -8.89
CA TYR A 582 14.65 -57.82 -9.04
C TYR A 582 15.01 -57.25 -7.65
N PRO A 583 16.21 -56.69 -7.50
CA PRO A 583 16.79 -56.41 -6.19
C PRO A 583 16.19 -55.15 -5.56
N SER A 584 16.23 -55.14 -4.23
CA SER A 584 15.96 -53.98 -3.38
C SER A 584 16.76 -52.75 -3.80
N ASN A 585 16.07 -51.64 -4.04
CA ASN A 585 16.55 -50.28 -3.73
C ASN A 585 15.32 -49.43 -3.38
N GLY A 586 15.10 -49.22 -2.07
CA GLY A 586 14.28 -48.11 -1.62
C GLY A 586 15.16 -46.87 -1.53
N SER A 587 14.78 -45.77 -2.20
CA SER A 587 15.01 -44.36 -1.79
C SER A 587 14.91 -43.29 -2.91
N ASP A 588 14.08 -43.37 -3.96
CA ASP A 588 14.19 -42.35 -5.06
C ASP A 588 12.90 -41.85 -5.76
N SER A 589 11.70 -42.14 -5.25
CA SER A 589 10.46 -41.73 -5.96
C SER A 589 10.03 -40.27 -5.77
N ASN A 590 10.81 -39.43 -5.06
CA ASN A 590 10.41 -38.05 -4.72
C ASN A 590 11.45 -36.98 -5.09
N ARG A 591 12.51 -37.36 -5.82
CA ARG A 591 13.55 -36.44 -6.30
C ARG A 591 13.04 -35.62 -7.49
N LYS A 592 13.10 -34.29 -7.41
CA LYS A 592 12.64 -33.39 -8.48
C LYS A 592 13.79 -33.08 -9.45
N MET A 593 13.62 -33.40 -10.73
CA MET A 593 14.62 -33.18 -11.78
C MET A 593 14.06 -32.25 -12.86
N LEU A 594 14.89 -31.40 -13.45
CA LEU A 594 14.53 -30.46 -14.50
C LEU A 594 15.47 -30.59 -15.70
N ASP A 595 14.88 -30.86 -16.87
CA ASP A 595 15.53 -30.72 -18.18
C ASP A 595 14.99 -29.46 -18.86
N LEU A 596 15.87 -28.50 -19.13
CA LEU A 596 15.53 -27.24 -19.77
C LEU A 596 16.35 -27.07 -21.06
N VAL A 597 15.71 -26.93 -22.21
CA VAL A 597 16.38 -26.75 -23.50
C VAL A 597 16.15 -25.32 -24.01
N PHE A 598 17.22 -24.60 -24.29
CA PHE A 598 17.17 -23.34 -25.03
C PHE A 598 17.23 -23.62 -26.52
N VAL A 599 16.20 -23.19 -27.25
CA VAL A 599 16.18 -23.19 -28.72
C VAL A 599 16.39 -21.75 -29.16
N GLN A 600 17.59 -21.46 -29.67
CA GLN A 600 18.06 -20.10 -29.92
C GLN A 600 18.21 -19.82 -31.41
N ASP A 601 17.47 -18.84 -31.88
CA ASP A 601 17.67 -18.24 -33.19
C ASP A 601 19.05 -17.55 -33.24
N CYS A 602 19.80 -17.80 -34.32
CA CYS A 602 21.13 -17.27 -34.59
C CYS A 602 21.23 -16.46 -35.89
N THR A 603 20.10 -15.97 -36.42
CA THR A 603 20.08 -15.06 -37.58
C THR A 603 20.49 -13.63 -37.19
N GLY A 604 20.67 -12.76 -38.19
CA GLY A 604 21.36 -11.48 -38.03
C GLY A 604 20.78 -10.52 -36.98
N SER A 605 19.48 -10.58 -36.68
CA SER A 605 18.80 -9.71 -35.72
C SER A 605 18.98 -10.14 -34.25
N GLN A 606 19.38 -11.39 -33.99
CA GLN A 606 19.40 -11.96 -32.64
C GLN A 606 20.63 -11.61 -31.79
N GLY A 607 21.55 -10.78 -32.28
CA GLY A 607 22.83 -10.53 -31.61
C GLY A 607 22.71 -10.07 -30.15
N SER A 608 21.73 -9.22 -29.85
CA SER A 608 21.47 -8.73 -28.48
C SER A 608 20.94 -9.82 -27.56
N TYR A 609 20.05 -10.69 -28.05
CA TYR A 609 19.47 -11.80 -27.29
C TYR A 609 20.51 -12.90 -27.04
N ILE A 610 21.34 -13.25 -28.03
CA ILE A 610 22.47 -14.19 -27.86
C ILE A 610 23.45 -13.65 -26.82
N SER A 611 23.79 -12.36 -26.89
CA SER A 611 24.70 -11.72 -25.93
C SER A 611 24.11 -11.71 -24.52
N SER A 612 22.83 -11.38 -24.37
CA SER A 612 22.13 -11.39 -23.09
C SER A 612 22.04 -12.81 -22.50
N ALA A 613 21.67 -13.80 -23.31
CA ALA A 613 21.63 -15.21 -22.90
C ALA A 613 23.00 -15.70 -22.45
N THR A 614 24.06 -15.41 -23.21
CA THR A 614 25.44 -15.79 -22.87
C THR A 614 25.91 -15.16 -21.56
N LYS A 615 25.61 -13.87 -21.35
CA LYS A 615 26.01 -13.15 -20.14
C LYS A 615 25.25 -13.65 -18.90
N ASN A 616 23.99 -14.04 -19.05
CA ASN A 616 23.08 -14.30 -17.94
C ASN A 616 22.80 -15.79 -17.69
N ILE A 617 23.26 -16.73 -18.52
CA ILE A 617 22.94 -18.15 -18.35
C ILE A 617 23.32 -18.71 -16.98
N GLU A 618 24.45 -18.28 -16.42
CA GLU A 618 24.88 -18.66 -15.06
C GLU A 618 23.91 -18.11 -14.00
N ASN A 619 23.45 -16.86 -14.17
CA ASN A 619 22.44 -16.25 -13.28
C ASN A 619 21.08 -16.95 -13.40
N ILE A 620 20.65 -17.32 -14.62
CA ILE A 620 19.39 -18.06 -14.84
C ILE A 620 19.44 -19.40 -14.11
N CYS A 621 20.52 -20.16 -14.30
CA CYS A 621 20.69 -21.46 -13.65
C CYS A 621 20.83 -21.31 -12.13
N GLY A 622 21.58 -20.30 -11.67
CA GLY A 622 21.72 -19.93 -10.28
C GLY A 622 20.37 -19.66 -9.62
N HIS A 623 19.55 -18.78 -10.21
CA HIS A 623 18.22 -18.46 -9.67
C HIS A 623 17.24 -19.64 -9.70
N ILE A 624 17.30 -20.51 -10.72
CA ILE A 624 16.50 -21.74 -10.74
C ILE A 624 16.92 -22.66 -9.59
N PHE A 625 18.22 -22.79 -9.32
CA PHE A 625 18.73 -23.62 -8.23
C PHE A 625 18.44 -23.01 -6.85
N GLU A 626 18.72 -21.73 -6.66
CA GLU A 626 18.47 -20.94 -5.44
C GLU A 626 16.99 -20.89 -5.06
N SER A 627 16.08 -21.16 -6.00
CA SER A 627 14.64 -21.29 -5.72
C SER A 627 14.29 -22.41 -4.73
N GLY A 628 15.22 -23.32 -4.43
CA GLY A 628 15.04 -24.43 -3.50
C GLY A 628 14.14 -25.55 -4.03
N LYS A 629 13.76 -25.51 -5.31
CA LYS A 629 12.90 -26.54 -5.93
C LYS A 629 13.67 -27.81 -6.33
N LEU A 630 14.97 -27.70 -6.55
CA LEU A 630 15.88 -28.79 -6.90
C LEU A 630 16.78 -29.13 -5.71
N GLN A 631 17.14 -30.41 -5.53
CA GLN A 631 17.86 -30.87 -4.35
C GLN A 631 19.38 -30.86 -4.54
N ALA A 632 19.84 -31.11 -5.77
CA ALA A 632 21.23 -31.11 -6.15
C ALA A 632 21.45 -30.41 -7.50
N VAL A 633 22.65 -29.87 -7.72
CA VAL A 633 22.97 -29.15 -8.97
C VAL A 633 22.81 -30.06 -10.20
N GLU A 634 23.09 -31.35 -10.04
CA GLU A 634 22.88 -32.40 -11.05
C GLU A 634 21.40 -32.68 -11.40
N ASP A 635 20.46 -32.17 -10.61
CA ASP A 635 19.03 -32.26 -10.92
C ASP A 635 18.67 -31.32 -12.09
N LEU A 636 19.46 -30.28 -12.33
CA LEU A 636 19.32 -29.37 -13.46
C LEU A 636 20.21 -29.82 -14.63
N ARG A 637 19.59 -30.07 -15.80
CA ARG A 637 20.32 -30.20 -17.06
C ARG A 637 19.85 -29.15 -18.03
N ILE A 638 20.80 -28.45 -18.64
CA ILE A 638 20.54 -27.47 -19.68
C ILE A 638 20.93 -28.04 -21.03
N GLY A 639 20.03 -27.95 -22.00
CA GLY A 639 20.29 -28.24 -23.41
C GLY A 639 20.31 -26.97 -24.23
N LEU A 640 21.05 -26.99 -25.34
CA LEU A 640 21.10 -25.88 -26.29
C LEU A 640 20.97 -26.42 -27.72
N VAL A 641 20.01 -25.85 -28.45
CA VAL A 641 19.79 -26.08 -29.87
C VAL A 641 19.80 -24.71 -30.55
N ALA A 642 20.75 -24.47 -31.43
CA ALA A 642 20.82 -23.25 -32.21
C ALA A 642 20.31 -23.51 -33.63
N PHE A 643 19.61 -22.56 -34.25
CA PHE A 643 19.13 -22.70 -35.63
C PHE A 643 19.29 -21.41 -36.42
N ARG A 644 19.18 -21.52 -37.74
CA ARG A 644 19.29 -20.44 -38.74
C ARG A 644 18.34 -20.71 -39.91
N ASP A 645 18.53 -20.04 -41.04
CA ASP A 645 17.74 -20.27 -42.26
C ASP A 645 18.08 -21.56 -42.99
N HIS A 646 17.14 -22.01 -43.82
CA HIS A 646 17.39 -23.06 -44.80
C HIS A 646 18.22 -22.55 -45.99
N PRO A 647 19.02 -23.42 -46.65
CA PRO A 647 19.63 -23.11 -47.93
C PRO A 647 18.54 -22.77 -48.98
N PRO A 648 18.69 -21.73 -49.82
CA PRO A 648 19.95 -21.04 -50.15
C PRO A 648 20.31 -19.83 -49.28
N GLN A 649 19.52 -19.48 -48.26
CA GLN A 649 19.71 -18.21 -47.54
C GLN A 649 20.85 -18.29 -46.52
N ASP A 650 21.02 -19.45 -45.90
CA ASP A 650 22.19 -19.79 -45.11
C ASP A 650 22.73 -21.17 -45.54
N HIS A 651 24.06 -21.29 -45.59
CA HIS A 651 24.80 -22.51 -45.94
C HIS A 651 25.70 -23.02 -44.81
N THR A 652 25.70 -22.37 -43.65
CA THR A 652 26.55 -22.70 -42.51
C THR A 652 26.03 -23.93 -41.77
N TYR A 653 24.82 -23.86 -41.23
CA TYR A 653 24.07 -24.97 -40.64
C TYR A 653 22.61 -24.57 -40.51
N ILE A 654 21.71 -25.56 -40.57
CA ILE A 654 20.27 -25.35 -40.32
C ILE A 654 20.03 -25.43 -38.81
N VAL A 655 20.54 -26.50 -38.17
CA VAL A 655 20.45 -26.73 -36.72
C VAL A 655 21.80 -27.20 -36.18
N LYS A 656 22.14 -26.75 -34.97
CA LYS A 656 23.31 -27.17 -34.20
C LYS A 656 22.87 -27.58 -32.79
N ASN A 657 22.95 -28.87 -32.51
CA ASN A 657 22.61 -29.46 -31.20
C ASN A 657 23.87 -29.63 -30.34
N PHE A 658 23.86 -29.10 -29.12
CA PHE A 658 24.96 -29.21 -28.15
C PHE A 658 24.72 -30.29 -27.09
N GLY A 659 23.55 -30.93 -27.10
CA GLY A 659 23.12 -31.95 -26.13
C GLY A 659 22.80 -31.35 -24.77
N PHE A 660 22.48 -32.23 -23.81
CA PHE A 660 22.30 -31.84 -22.41
C PHE A 660 23.64 -31.77 -21.67
N SER A 661 23.77 -30.81 -20.76
CA SER A 661 24.89 -30.66 -19.83
C SER A 661 24.38 -30.22 -18.46
N SER A 662 24.94 -30.80 -17.39
CA SER A 662 24.81 -30.27 -16.02
C SER A 662 25.93 -29.28 -15.67
N ASP A 663 26.99 -29.23 -16.49
CA ASP A 663 28.06 -28.22 -16.39
C ASP A 663 27.59 -26.94 -17.08
N ILE A 664 27.26 -25.92 -16.29
CA ILE A 664 26.75 -24.63 -16.75
C ILE A 664 27.84 -23.82 -17.46
N SER A 665 29.10 -23.94 -17.04
CA SER A 665 30.22 -23.27 -17.68
C SER A 665 30.45 -23.82 -19.09
N LYS A 666 30.23 -25.13 -19.30
CA LYS A 666 30.21 -25.70 -20.66
C LYS A 666 29.09 -25.08 -21.50
N VAL A 667 27.88 -24.93 -20.96
CA VAL A 667 26.74 -24.34 -21.69
C VAL A 667 26.99 -22.87 -22.04
N GLN A 668 27.55 -22.10 -21.11
CA GLN A 668 27.98 -20.72 -21.35
C GLN A 668 29.03 -20.64 -22.46
N LYS A 669 30.00 -21.56 -22.46
CA LYS A 669 30.99 -21.67 -23.52
C LYS A 669 30.34 -22.00 -24.86
N ASP A 670 29.41 -22.96 -24.89
CA ASP A 670 28.69 -23.35 -26.10
C ASP A 670 27.87 -22.17 -26.68
N LEU A 671 27.15 -21.43 -25.82
CA LEU A 671 26.46 -20.17 -26.17
C LEU A 671 27.42 -19.11 -26.72
N SER A 672 28.60 -18.94 -26.11
CA SER A 672 29.61 -17.97 -26.57
C SER A 672 30.18 -18.28 -27.96
N THR A 673 30.02 -19.51 -28.45
CA THR A 673 30.40 -19.87 -29.83
C THR A 673 29.37 -19.45 -30.88
N LEU A 674 28.15 -19.10 -30.45
CA LEU A 674 27.09 -18.64 -31.33
C LEU A 674 27.28 -17.17 -31.66
N TYR A 675 27.02 -16.83 -32.91
CA TYR A 675 27.00 -15.45 -33.38
C TYR A 675 25.83 -15.27 -34.34
N ALA A 676 25.22 -14.09 -34.28
CA ALA A 676 24.15 -13.69 -35.19
C ALA A 676 24.74 -13.46 -36.59
N SER A 677 24.27 -14.22 -37.58
CA SER A 677 24.58 -13.99 -39.00
C SER A 677 23.60 -14.74 -39.88
N GLY A 678 23.45 -14.30 -41.14
CA GLY A 678 22.49 -14.90 -42.07
C GLY A 678 21.21 -14.07 -42.16
N GLY A 679 20.18 -14.65 -42.78
CA GLY A 679 18.91 -13.99 -43.12
C GLY A 679 18.59 -14.11 -44.61
N GLY A 680 17.29 -14.14 -44.96
CA GLY A 680 16.87 -14.05 -46.36
C GLY A 680 15.38 -13.83 -46.58
N ASP A 681 14.60 -14.90 -46.47
CA ASP A 681 13.19 -14.96 -46.86
C ASP A 681 12.20 -14.63 -45.74
N GLY A 682 12.70 -14.42 -44.51
CA GLY A 682 11.92 -13.93 -43.37
C GLY A 682 11.63 -15.03 -42.36
N PRO A 683 10.82 -16.05 -42.69
CA PRO A 683 10.68 -17.25 -41.86
C PRO A 683 11.98 -18.05 -41.79
N GLU A 684 12.17 -18.78 -40.70
CA GLU A 684 13.43 -19.48 -40.37
C GLU A 684 13.19 -20.98 -40.10
N ALA A 685 14.28 -21.74 -39.88
CA ALA A 685 14.23 -23.19 -39.61
C ALA A 685 13.74 -23.58 -38.20
N VAL A 686 12.76 -22.86 -37.66
CA VAL A 686 12.16 -23.11 -36.33
C VAL A 686 11.63 -24.54 -36.24
N THR A 687 10.98 -25.04 -37.30
CA THR A 687 10.44 -26.40 -37.34
C THR A 687 11.54 -27.44 -37.17
N ALA A 688 12.66 -27.31 -37.88
CA ALA A 688 13.82 -28.20 -37.75
C ALA A 688 14.40 -28.16 -36.33
N ALA A 689 14.48 -26.97 -35.73
CA ALA A 689 14.97 -26.79 -34.37
C ALA A 689 14.07 -27.48 -33.31
N LEU A 690 12.75 -27.38 -33.47
CA LEU A 690 11.78 -28.05 -32.59
C LEU A 690 11.82 -29.58 -32.75
N VAL A 691 12.04 -30.09 -33.96
CA VAL A 691 12.25 -31.53 -34.21
C VAL A 691 13.51 -32.02 -33.49
N GLU A 692 14.59 -31.25 -33.56
CA GLU A 692 15.84 -31.60 -32.88
C GLU A 692 15.64 -31.60 -31.36
N ALA A 693 15.00 -30.56 -30.80
CA ALA A 693 14.67 -30.49 -29.37
C ALA A 693 13.77 -31.65 -28.90
N LEU A 694 12.79 -32.04 -29.73
CA LEU A 694 11.90 -33.18 -29.45
C LEU A 694 12.66 -34.51 -29.31
N ASN A 695 13.76 -34.67 -30.07
CA ASN A 695 14.55 -35.90 -30.15
C ASN A 695 15.76 -35.93 -29.20
N MET A 696 15.95 -34.91 -28.36
CA MET A 696 16.99 -34.92 -27.32
C MET A 696 16.76 -36.01 -26.27
N ASP A 697 17.81 -36.37 -25.54
CA ASP A 697 17.80 -37.42 -24.51
C ASP A 697 17.15 -36.95 -23.19
N TRP A 698 15.83 -36.80 -23.20
CA TRP A 698 15.01 -36.34 -22.05
C TRP A 698 14.91 -37.41 -20.95
N ARG A 699 15.09 -37.02 -19.68
CA ARG A 699 14.89 -37.91 -18.53
C ARG A 699 13.41 -38.24 -18.33
N GLU A 700 13.11 -39.50 -18.02
CA GLU A 700 11.74 -39.98 -17.89
C GLU A 700 10.98 -39.28 -16.76
N HIS A 701 11.60 -39.11 -15.59
CA HIS A 701 10.99 -38.52 -14.40
C HIS A 701 11.26 -37.02 -14.22
N ALA A 702 11.94 -36.37 -15.17
CA ALA A 702 12.19 -34.94 -15.11
C ALA A 702 11.01 -34.11 -15.65
N SER A 703 10.83 -32.91 -15.11
CA SER A 703 10.06 -31.86 -15.77
C SER A 703 10.81 -31.44 -17.04
N ARG A 704 10.12 -31.41 -18.19
CA ARG A 704 10.72 -31.21 -19.51
C ARG A 704 10.23 -29.90 -20.10
N MET A 705 11.13 -28.96 -20.35
CA MET A 705 10.77 -27.63 -20.81
C MET A 705 11.67 -27.17 -21.96
N VAL A 706 11.07 -26.52 -22.95
CA VAL A 706 11.78 -25.87 -24.05
C VAL A 706 11.50 -24.37 -23.97
N VAL A 707 12.55 -23.55 -24.09
CA VAL A 707 12.46 -22.09 -24.24
C VAL A 707 12.96 -21.74 -25.63
N LEU A 708 12.03 -21.39 -26.52
CA LEU A 708 12.33 -20.92 -27.87
C LEU A 708 12.47 -19.39 -27.86
N ILE A 709 13.59 -18.87 -28.37
CA ILE A 709 13.88 -17.43 -28.46
C ILE A 709 14.07 -17.10 -29.94
N ALA A 710 13.15 -16.35 -30.54
CA ALA A 710 13.19 -15.99 -31.96
C ALA A 710 12.40 -14.70 -32.25
N ASP A 711 12.73 -14.03 -33.35
CA ASP A 711 11.94 -12.92 -33.91
C ASP A 711 11.25 -13.25 -35.24
N ALA A 712 11.32 -14.49 -35.70
CA ALA A 712 10.70 -14.96 -36.94
C ALA A 712 9.83 -16.24 -36.75
N PRO A 713 8.84 -16.47 -37.64
CA PRO A 713 8.04 -17.69 -37.66
C PRO A 713 8.71 -18.86 -38.42
N PRO A 714 8.19 -20.09 -38.29
CA PRO A 714 8.54 -21.18 -39.21
C PRO A 714 7.96 -20.97 -40.61
N HIS A 715 8.58 -21.63 -41.59
CA HIS A 715 8.04 -21.75 -42.96
C HIS A 715 6.66 -22.43 -43.01
N GLY A 716 5.84 -22.03 -43.98
CA GLY A 716 4.55 -22.65 -44.33
C GLY A 716 3.32 -22.06 -43.65
N ILE A 717 3.48 -21.09 -42.74
CA ILE A 717 2.33 -20.46 -42.06
C ILE A 717 1.64 -19.37 -42.92
N GLY A 718 2.18 -19.11 -44.12
CA GLY A 718 1.62 -18.16 -45.09
C GLY A 718 2.09 -16.72 -44.93
N GLU A 719 3.33 -16.52 -44.47
CA GLU A 719 3.94 -15.20 -44.36
C GLU A 719 4.38 -14.63 -45.71
N TYR A 720 4.42 -13.30 -45.78
CA TYR A 720 4.99 -12.63 -46.95
C TYR A 720 6.52 -12.82 -46.97
N GLY A 721 7.05 -13.21 -48.13
CA GLY A 721 8.49 -13.39 -48.32
C GLY A 721 8.96 -14.83 -48.18
N ASP A 722 8.14 -15.74 -47.64
CA ASP A 722 8.48 -17.14 -47.41
C ASP A 722 8.98 -17.85 -48.67
N GLY A 723 10.24 -18.30 -48.67
CA GLY A 723 10.85 -19.05 -49.76
C GLY A 723 10.36 -20.49 -49.83
N PHE A 724 9.63 -20.96 -48.81
CA PHE A 724 9.14 -22.32 -48.65
C PHE A 724 7.66 -22.34 -48.28
N ASP A 725 6.86 -21.77 -49.19
CA ASP A 725 5.41 -21.65 -49.06
C ASP A 725 4.70 -22.98 -48.71
N ASP A 726 5.18 -24.12 -49.18
CA ASP A 726 4.55 -25.43 -48.93
C ASP A 726 4.89 -26.04 -47.55
N GLY A 727 5.66 -25.34 -46.70
CA GLY A 727 6.08 -25.82 -45.38
C GLY A 727 7.58 -26.01 -45.24
N SER A 728 7.99 -26.52 -44.07
CA SER A 728 9.40 -26.79 -43.77
C SER A 728 10.03 -27.67 -44.86
N PRO A 729 11.21 -27.30 -45.40
CA PRO A 729 11.93 -28.10 -46.39
C PRO A 729 12.21 -29.54 -45.94
N ASP A 730 12.30 -29.76 -44.63
CA ASP A 730 12.55 -31.08 -44.02
C ASP A 730 11.31 -31.98 -43.99
N GLY A 731 10.15 -31.48 -44.43
CA GLY A 731 8.90 -32.25 -44.51
C GLY A 731 8.15 -32.43 -43.19
N TYR A 732 8.59 -31.75 -42.12
CA TYR A 732 7.91 -31.75 -40.83
C TYR A 732 6.90 -30.60 -40.72
N ASP A 733 5.80 -30.86 -40.01
CA ASP A 733 4.77 -29.87 -39.70
C ASP A 733 4.89 -29.43 -38.23
N PRO A 734 5.06 -28.13 -37.94
CA PRO A 734 5.31 -27.68 -36.58
C PRO A 734 4.09 -27.81 -35.64
N LEU A 735 2.85 -27.85 -36.14
CA LEU A 735 1.68 -28.14 -35.30
C LEU A 735 1.68 -29.61 -34.85
N GLN A 736 2.13 -30.52 -35.72
CA GLN A 736 2.32 -31.93 -35.36
C GLN A 736 3.44 -32.08 -34.34
N ILE A 737 4.56 -31.36 -34.51
CA ILE A 737 5.67 -31.37 -33.56
C ILE A 737 5.22 -30.85 -32.19
N ALA A 738 4.46 -29.75 -32.12
CA ALA A 738 3.91 -29.24 -30.87
C ALA A 738 3.04 -30.29 -30.12
N ARG A 739 2.21 -31.05 -30.85
CA ARG A 739 1.41 -32.14 -30.26
C ARG A 739 2.27 -33.32 -29.80
N GLN A 740 3.33 -33.65 -30.53
CA GLN A 740 4.30 -34.67 -30.11
C GLN A 740 5.08 -34.22 -28.86
N MET A 741 5.43 -32.94 -28.75
CA MET A 741 6.01 -32.37 -27.53
C MET A 741 5.03 -32.48 -26.36
N ALA A 742 3.78 -32.07 -26.56
CA ALA A 742 2.73 -32.15 -25.54
C ALA A 742 2.49 -33.59 -25.05
N SER A 743 2.41 -34.57 -25.96
CA SER A 743 2.23 -35.99 -25.60
C SER A 743 3.47 -36.58 -24.89
N ARG A 744 4.66 -36.05 -25.16
CA ARG A 744 5.88 -36.37 -24.40
C ARG A 744 5.98 -35.59 -23.09
N GLY A 745 5.02 -34.71 -22.77
CA GLY A 745 5.02 -33.88 -21.56
C GLY A 745 6.08 -32.78 -21.59
N ILE A 746 6.51 -32.35 -22.77
CA ILE A 746 7.46 -31.27 -22.99
C ILE A 746 6.65 -29.97 -23.15
N THR A 747 6.86 -29.03 -22.24
CA THR A 747 6.20 -27.71 -22.26
C THR A 747 7.04 -26.73 -23.08
N LEU A 748 6.43 -26.02 -24.05
CA LEU A 748 7.12 -25.02 -24.86
C LEU A 748 6.79 -23.60 -24.38
N PHE A 749 7.81 -22.87 -23.93
CA PHE A 749 7.78 -21.43 -23.70
C PHE A 749 8.37 -20.72 -24.91
N PHE A 750 7.69 -19.70 -25.41
CA PHE A 750 8.18 -18.89 -26.51
C PHE A 750 8.47 -17.47 -26.05
N VAL A 751 9.72 -17.06 -26.15
CA VAL A 751 10.16 -15.68 -25.95
C VAL A 751 10.12 -14.98 -27.30
N ALA A 752 9.14 -14.10 -27.45
CA ALA A 752 8.93 -13.33 -28.67
C ALA A 752 9.81 -12.08 -28.65
N CYS A 753 10.79 -12.03 -29.55
CA CYS A 753 11.70 -10.91 -29.69
C CYS A 753 11.03 -9.79 -30.50
N GLU A 754 10.49 -8.78 -29.80
CA GLU A 754 9.71 -7.69 -30.38
C GLU A 754 10.57 -6.44 -30.57
N PRO A 755 10.29 -5.59 -31.59
CA PRO A 755 9.09 -5.56 -32.43
C PRO A 755 9.12 -6.41 -33.71
N ALA A 756 10.19 -7.16 -33.96
CA ALA A 756 10.43 -7.82 -35.25
C ALA A 756 9.40 -8.92 -35.56
N LEU A 757 9.05 -9.73 -34.56
CA LEU A 757 8.05 -10.79 -34.73
C LEU A 757 6.68 -10.27 -35.17
N SER A 758 6.20 -9.15 -34.59
CA SER A 758 4.91 -8.58 -34.97
C SER A 758 4.88 -7.93 -36.36
N GLY A 759 6.02 -7.86 -37.06
CA GLY A 759 6.07 -7.53 -38.48
C GLY A 759 5.38 -8.58 -39.36
N TYR A 760 5.27 -9.82 -38.87
CA TYR A 760 4.66 -10.94 -39.55
C TYR A 760 3.14 -11.01 -39.33
N GLN A 761 2.43 -11.48 -40.34
CA GLN A 761 0.97 -11.44 -40.43
C GLN A 761 0.28 -12.48 -39.56
N TYR A 762 0.90 -13.63 -39.29
CA TYR A 762 0.34 -14.79 -38.57
C TYR A 762 1.26 -15.32 -37.45
N ALA A 763 2.54 -14.94 -37.44
CA ALA A 763 3.53 -15.43 -36.46
C ALA A 763 3.07 -15.40 -35.00
N THR A 764 2.59 -14.25 -34.50
CA THR A 764 2.11 -14.13 -33.10
C THR A 764 0.97 -15.10 -32.79
N ASP A 765 0.03 -15.27 -33.72
CA ASP A 765 -1.14 -16.14 -33.53
C ASP A 765 -0.72 -17.62 -33.56
N PHE A 766 0.22 -17.96 -34.44
CA PHE A 766 0.83 -19.29 -34.52
C PHE A 766 1.56 -19.66 -33.21
N TYR A 767 2.40 -18.77 -32.69
CA TYR A 767 3.14 -19.04 -31.45
C TYR A 767 2.24 -19.14 -30.22
N LYS A 768 1.18 -18.32 -30.12
CA LYS A 768 0.14 -18.48 -29.08
C LYS A 768 -0.53 -19.85 -29.16
N ALA A 769 -0.78 -20.37 -30.36
CA ALA A 769 -1.39 -21.68 -30.53
C ALA A 769 -0.47 -22.84 -30.09
N ILE A 770 0.79 -22.88 -30.53
CA ILE A 770 1.68 -24.01 -30.19
C ILE A 770 2.10 -24.01 -28.70
N THR A 771 2.22 -22.83 -28.09
CA THR A 771 2.45 -22.72 -26.64
C THR A 771 1.21 -23.17 -25.86
N SER A 772 0.01 -22.83 -26.32
CA SER A 772 -1.25 -23.35 -25.75
C SER A 772 -1.35 -24.88 -25.84
N ILE A 773 -1.07 -25.47 -27.00
CA ILE A 773 -1.07 -26.94 -27.21
C ILE A 773 -0.18 -27.66 -26.18
N THR A 774 1.01 -27.11 -25.92
CA THR A 774 2.01 -27.69 -25.00
C THR A 774 1.83 -27.24 -23.54
N SER A 775 0.77 -26.47 -23.23
CA SER A 775 0.50 -25.90 -21.90
C SER A 775 1.61 -24.94 -21.39
N GLY A 776 2.34 -24.32 -22.32
CA GLY A 776 3.34 -23.28 -22.03
C GLY A 776 2.77 -21.87 -22.18
N LEU A 777 3.67 -20.90 -22.40
CA LEU A 777 3.32 -19.48 -22.53
C LEU A 777 4.14 -18.80 -23.63
N MET A 778 3.54 -17.79 -24.24
CA MET A 778 4.24 -16.81 -25.08
C MET A 778 4.55 -15.55 -24.26
N LEU A 779 5.80 -15.11 -24.29
CA LEU A 779 6.34 -14.00 -23.50
C LEU A 779 6.89 -12.94 -24.46
N PRO A 780 6.15 -11.85 -24.73
CA PRO A 780 6.64 -10.78 -25.57
C PRO A 780 7.71 -9.97 -24.83
N LEU A 781 8.91 -9.87 -25.41
CA LEU A 781 10.00 -9.07 -24.87
C LEU A 781 10.37 -7.95 -25.84
N THR A 782 10.31 -6.73 -25.34
CA THR A 782 10.73 -5.52 -26.06
C THR A 782 12.23 -5.25 -25.94
N THR A 783 12.90 -5.87 -24.97
CA THR A 783 14.35 -5.74 -24.72
C THR A 783 14.94 -7.06 -24.22
N ALA A 784 16.20 -7.32 -24.56
CA ALA A 784 16.92 -8.53 -24.15
C ALA A 784 17.28 -8.56 -22.65
N ASP A 785 17.19 -7.43 -21.95
CA ASP A 785 17.48 -7.34 -20.51
C ASP A 785 16.42 -8.05 -19.65
N LEU A 786 15.18 -8.13 -20.16
CA LEU A 786 14.06 -8.81 -19.50
C LEU A 786 14.10 -10.34 -19.66
N LEU A 787 14.98 -10.86 -20.52
CA LEU A 787 15.07 -12.27 -20.89
C LEU A 787 15.27 -13.18 -19.67
N THR A 788 16.21 -12.82 -18.80
CA THR A 788 16.52 -13.56 -17.56
C THR A 788 15.29 -13.72 -16.67
N HIS A 789 14.57 -12.63 -16.42
CA HIS A 789 13.40 -12.62 -15.54
C HIS A 789 12.24 -13.42 -16.13
N ALA A 790 12.01 -13.31 -17.44
CA ALA A 790 10.96 -14.05 -18.13
C ALA A 790 11.20 -15.57 -18.06
N ILE A 791 12.44 -16.01 -18.36
CA ILE A 791 12.81 -17.44 -18.33
C ILE A 791 12.69 -18.01 -16.92
N VAL A 792 13.33 -17.36 -15.93
CA VAL A 792 13.32 -17.85 -14.55
C VAL A 792 11.89 -17.91 -14.04
N GLY A 793 11.09 -16.87 -14.29
CA GLY A 793 9.70 -16.85 -13.89
C GLY A 793 8.90 -18.02 -14.46
N SER A 794 9.02 -18.27 -15.76
CA SER A 794 8.19 -19.28 -16.45
C SER A 794 8.58 -20.69 -16.06
N VAL A 795 9.88 -20.94 -15.85
CA VAL A 795 10.37 -22.23 -15.35
C VAL A 795 9.85 -22.48 -13.93
N LEU A 796 9.93 -21.48 -13.04
CA LEU A 796 9.48 -21.64 -11.66
C LEU A 796 7.96 -21.83 -11.55
N GLU A 797 7.18 -21.08 -12.32
CA GLU A 797 5.73 -21.30 -12.44
C GLU A 797 5.40 -22.74 -12.86
N ASN A 798 6.07 -23.24 -13.91
CA ASN A 798 5.80 -24.58 -14.42
C ASN A 798 6.23 -25.68 -13.44
N LEU A 799 7.35 -25.52 -12.74
CA LEU A 799 7.77 -26.46 -11.68
C LEU A 799 6.74 -26.58 -10.55
N ASP A 800 6.02 -25.49 -10.23
CA ASP A 800 4.96 -25.51 -9.22
C ASP A 800 3.67 -26.16 -9.74
N MET A 801 3.29 -25.88 -10.98
CA MET A 801 2.17 -26.57 -11.62
C MET A 801 2.40 -28.08 -11.76
N GLU A 802 3.64 -28.52 -12.01
CA GLU A 802 4.01 -29.95 -12.11
C GLU A 802 3.73 -30.75 -10.83
N ARG A 803 3.71 -30.09 -9.66
CA ARG A 803 3.27 -30.73 -8.42
C ARG A 803 1.77 -31.02 -8.49
N LEU A 804 0.97 -30.03 -8.89
CA LEU A 804 -0.48 -30.16 -8.99
C LEU A 804 -0.90 -31.16 -10.07
N VAL A 805 -0.25 -31.14 -11.24
CA VAL A 805 -0.50 -32.13 -12.32
C VAL A 805 -0.27 -33.55 -11.83
N ARG A 806 0.76 -33.80 -11.00
CA ARG A 806 0.99 -35.14 -10.42
C ARG A 806 -0.08 -35.54 -9.41
N GLU A 807 -0.62 -34.58 -8.67
CA GLU A 807 -1.60 -34.83 -7.62
C GLU A 807 -3.01 -35.04 -8.16
N VAL A 808 -3.48 -34.14 -9.03
CA VAL A 808 -4.86 -34.15 -9.54
C VAL A 808 -5.00 -34.71 -10.96
N GLY A 809 -3.89 -34.89 -11.69
CA GLY A 809 -3.92 -35.08 -13.13
C GLY A 809 -4.62 -36.37 -13.59
N ALA A 810 -4.48 -37.47 -12.84
CA ALA A 810 -5.15 -38.73 -13.19
C ALA A 810 -6.69 -38.58 -13.16
N ALA A 811 -7.23 -37.93 -12.12
CA ALA A 811 -8.66 -37.68 -11.98
C ALA A 811 -9.17 -36.69 -13.04
N VAL A 812 -8.42 -35.61 -13.28
CA VAL A 812 -8.76 -34.61 -14.30
C VAL A 812 -8.78 -35.22 -15.70
N ALA A 813 -7.79 -36.05 -16.02
CA ALA A 813 -7.71 -36.70 -17.31
C ALA A 813 -8.80 -37.76 -17.52
N GLN A 814 -9.18 -38.51 -16.48
CA GLN A 814 -10.30 -39.45 -16.55
C GLN A 814 -11.62 -38.74 -16.90
N ARG A 815 -11.83 -37.53 -16.41
CA ARG A 815 -13.02 -36.74 -16.75
C ARG A 815 -13.00 -36.23 -18.19
N ILE A 816 -11.85 -35.72 -18.64
CA ILE A 816 -11.72 -35.20 -20.01
C ILE A 816 -11.79 -36.34 -21.04
N LEU A 817 -10.99 -37.39 -20.87
CA LEU A 817 -10.87 -38.48 -21.85
C LEU A 817 -11.89 -39.61 -21.64
N GLY A 818 -12.22 -39.92 -20.38
CA GLY A 818 -13.14 -41.01 -20.04
C GLY A 818 -14.61 -40.58 -20.08
N ASN A 819 -14.94 -39.43 -19.49
CA ASN A 819 -16.32 -38.91 -19.47
C ASN A 819 -16.63 -37.97 -20.65
N ASN A 820 -15.63 -37.67 -21.49
CA ASN A 820 -15.76 -36.78 -22.66
C ASN A 820 -16.27 -35.36 -22.29
N GLU A 821 -15.87 -34.87 -21.12
CA GLU A 821 -16.19 -33.52 -20.65
C GLU A 821 -15.29 -32.47 -21.33
N SER A 822 -15.78 -31.22 -21.44
CA SER A 822 -14.98 -30.15 -22.04
C SER A 822 -13.81 -29.75 -21.13
N VAL A 823 -12.65 -29.46 -21.72
CA VAL A 823 -11.46 -29.04 -20.97
C VAL A 823 -11.74 -27.76 -20.16
N ASP A 824 -12.50 -26.83 -20.73
CA ASP A 824 -12.84 -25.56 -20.09
C ASP A 824 -13.74 -25.74 -18.86
N ASP A 825 -14.69 -26.67 -18.91
CA ASP A 825 -15.59 -26.93 -17.77
C ASP A 825 -14.85 -27.65 -16.64
N VAL A 826 -14.04 -28.66 -16.98
CA VAL A 826 -13.20 -29.35 -16.00
C VAL A 826 -12.19 -28.40 -15.37
N ALA A 827 -11.62 -27.48 -16.15
CA ALA A 827 -10.69 -26.48 -15.64
C ALA A 827 -11.35 -25.46 -14.69
N ARG A 828 -12.60 -25.05 -14.95
CA ARG A 828 -13.35 -24.13 -14.07
C ARG A 828 -13.61 -24.77 -12.71
N GLU A 829 -14.06 -26.02 -12.71
CA GLU A 829 -14.30 -26.76 -11.46
C GLU A 829 -12.99 -27.06 -10.71
N LEU A 830 -11.93 -27.43 -11.44
CA LEU A 830 -10.61 -27.63 -10.86
C LEU A 830 -10.10 -26.35 -10.20
N HIS A 831 -10.27 -25.20 -10.86
CA HIS A 831 -9.90 -23.89 -10.32
C HIS A 831 -10.64 -23.60 -9.01
N GLU A 832 -11.96 -23.75 -8.97
CA GLU A 832 -12.76 -23.55 -7.74
C GLU A 832 -12.29 -24.46 -6.60
N ARG A 833 -12.03 -25.74 -6.89
CA ARG A 833 -11.52 -26.68 -5.88
C ARG A 833 -10.14 -26.30 -5.36
N LEU A 834 -9.24 -25.85 -6.23
CA LEU A 834 -7.90 -25.43 -5.81
C LEU A 834 -7.93 -24.11 -5.03
N LEU A 835 -8.85 -23.20 -5.35
CA LEU A 835 -9.11 -21.99 -4.55
C LEU A 835 -9.58 -22.35 -3.13
N LEU A 836 -10.51 -23.29 -2.99
CA LEU A 836 -10.99 -23.76 -1.68
C LEU A 836 -9.90 -24.45 -0.85
N ARG A 837 -8.90 -25.05 -1.51
CA ARG A 837 -7.72 -25.62 -0.86
C ARG A 837 -6.65 -24.58 -0.51
N ASN A 838 -6.90 -23.31 -0.86
CA ASN A 838 -5.96 -22.20 -0.68
C ASN A 838 -4.61 -22.47 -1.37
N GLU A 839 -4.63 -23.09 -2.56
CA GLU A 839 -3.41 -23.36 -3.34
C GLU A 839 -2.93 -22.10 -4.06
N SER A 840 -1.65 -21.77 -3.84
CA SER A 840 -0.94 -20.67 -4.50
C SER A 840 0.11 -21.21 -5.47
N THR A 841 0.27 -20.54 -6.60
CA THR A 841 1.32 -20.86 -7.56
C THR A 841 2.02 -19.59 -8.01
N LYS A 842 3.31 -19.69 -8.34
CA LYS A 842 4.02 -18.57 -8.93
C LYS A 842 3.43 -18.29 -10.31
N LYS A 843 3.09 -17.03 -10.59
CA LYS A 843 2.71 -16.56 -11.92
C LYS A 843 3.70 -15.55 -12.47
N VAL A 844 4.12 -15.71 -13.72
CA VAL A 844 4.82 -14.65 -14.45
C VAL A 844 3.80 -13.67 -14.99
N VAL A 845 3.96 -12.41 -14.63
CA VAL A 845 3.16 -11.28 -15.12
C VAL A 845 4.06 -10.45 -16.02
N ILE A 846 3.77 -10.51 -17.31
CA ILE A 846 4.37 -9.65 -18.33
C ILE A 846 3.25 -8.83 -18.91
N GLU A 847 3.44 -7.51 -18.99
CA GLU A 847 2.50 -6.65 -19.65
C GLU A 847 2.34 -7.05 -21.11
N SER A 848 1.10 -7.32 -21.53
CA SER A 848 0.80 -7.64 -22.92
C SER A 848 0.97 -6.39 -23.78
N ILE A 849 1.90 -6.45 -24.72
CA ILE A 849 2.05 -5.43 -25.75
C ILE A 849 1.11 -5.66 -26.95
N TYR A 850 0.34 -6.75 -26.96
CA TYR A 850 -0.57 -7.10 -28.05
C TYR A 850 -2.01 -6.66 -27.79
N LYS A 851 -2.67 -6.16 -28.83
CA LYS A 851 -4.13 -5.95 -28.86
C LYS A 851 -4.84 -7.30 -29.01
N ASP A 852 -5.93 -7.49 -28.26
CA ASP A 852 -6.83 -8.61 -28.49
C ASP A 852 -7.76 -8.28 -29.67
N SER A 853 -7.83 -9.17 -30.65
CA SER A 853 -8.67 -9.02 -31.85
C SER A 853 -9.42 -10.29 -32.15
N GLU A 854 -10.60 -10.16 -32.76
CA GLU A 854 -11.41 -11.31 -33.17
C GLU A 854 -10.68 -12.18 -34.20
N GLU A 855 -9.91 -11.57 -35.11
CA GLU A 855 -9.10 -12.28 -36.08
C GLU A 855 -7.95 -13.05 -35.41
N SER A 856 -7.27 -12.46 -34.42
CA SER A 856 -6.21 -13.16 -33.68
C SER A 856 -6.79 -14.35 -32.89
N ARG A 857 -7.90 -14.17 -32.16
CA ARG A 857 -8.59 -15.26 -31.45
C ARG A 857 -9.05 -16.38 -32.39
N HIS A 858 -9.59 -16.02 -33.55
CA HIS A 858 -9.96 -16.96 -34.60
C HIS A 858 -8.74 -17.75 -35.11
N ASN A 859 -7.65 -17.07 -35.45
CA ASN A 859 -6.43 -17.71 -35.95
C ASN A 859 -5.81 -18.66 -34.93
N VAL A 860 -5.73 -18.25 -33.66
CA VAL A 860 -5.23 -19.11 -32.57
C VAL A 860 -6.10 -20.37 -32.44
N ALA A 861 -7.43 -20.24 -32.49
CA ALA A 861 -8.33 -21.38 -32.44
C ALA A 861 -8.17 -22.31 -33.66
N VAL A 862 -8.00 -21.75 -34.86
CA VAL A 862 -7.74 -22.51 -36.09
C VAL A 862 -6.43 -23.29 -35.97
N PHE A 863 -5.32 -22.65 -35.61
CA PHE A 863 -4.03 -23.34 -35.46
C PHE A 863 -4.07 -24.41 -34.36
N THR A 864 -4.76 -24.14 -33.25
CA THR A 864 -4.88 -25.09 -32.14
C THR A 864 -5.65 -26.36 -32.55
N ALA A 865 -6.74 -26.19 -33.32
CA ALA A 865 -7.62 -27.29 -33.73
C ALA A 865 -7.16 -28.04 -34.99
N ALA A 866 -6.51 -27.35 -35.94
CA ALA A 866 -6.15 -27.92 -37.23
C ALA A 866 -5.03 -28.98 -37.13
N PRO A 867 -5.15 -30.15 -37.79
CA PRO A 867 -4.16 -31.22 -37.66
C PRO A 867 -2.82 -30.89 -38.33
N SER A 868 -2.80 -30.04 -39.36
CA SER A 868 -1.61 -29.56 -40.05
C SER A 868 -1.72 -28.08 -40.45
N LEU A 869 -0.60 -27.45 -40.81
CA LEU A 869 -0.57 -26.11 -41.37
C LEU A 869 -1.33 -26.02 -42.69
N ALA A 870 -1.31 -27.07 -43.51
CA ALA A 870 -2.06 -27.13 -44.77
C ALA A 870 -3.57 -27.00 -44.55
N ASP A 871 -4.08 -27.56 -43.44
CA ASP A 871 -5.50 -27.46 -43.06
C ASP A 871 -5.83 -26.11 -42.39
N ALA A 872 -4.87 -25.55 -41.64
CA ALA A 872 -5.04 -24.28 -40.94
C ALA A 872 -5.04 -23.09 -41.91
N ARG A 873 -4.08 -23.05 -42.84
CA ARG A 873 -3.75 -21.89 -43.69
C ARG A 873 -4.95 -21.31 -44.45
N PRO A 874 -5.83 -22.10 -45.09
CA PRO A 874 -6.98 -21.57 -45.83
C PRO A 874 -8.01 -20.85 -44.95
N LEU A 875 -8.01 -21.10 -43.64
CA LEU A 875 -8.98 -20.59 -42.69
C LEU A 875 -8.48 -19.36 -41.92
N LEU A 876 -7.23 -18.95 -42.13
CA LEU A 876 -6.61 -17.83 -41.44
C LEU A 876 -7.18 -16.49 -41.94
N LYS A 877 -7.34 -15.57 -41.00
CA LYS A 877 -7.83 -14.22 -41.25
C LYS A 877 -6.69 -13.22 -41.06
N ARG A 878 -6.61 -12.26 -41.97
CA ARG A 878 -5.64 -11.17 -41.87
C ARG A 878 -6.04 -10.23 -40.72
N VAL A 879 -5.14 -10.05 -39.76
CA VAL A 879 -5.30 -9.04 -38.70
C VAL A 879 -5.05 -7.66 -39.32
N GLN A 880 -6.02 -6.76 -39.18
CA GLN A 880 -5.95 -5.41 -39.76
C GLN A 880 -5.23 -4.44 -38.82
N GLY A 881 -4.35 -3.61 -39.38
CA GLY A 881 -3.63 -2.59 -38.63
C GLY A 881 -2.50 -3.13 -37.76
N THR A 882 -2.13 -2.34 -36.75
CA THR A 882 -1.06 -2.70 -35.80
C THR A 882 -1.54 -3.73 -34.78
N ARG A 883 -0.69 -4.73 -34.51
CA ARG A 883 -0.91 -5.73 -33.46
C ARG A 883 -0.61 -5.18 -32.07
N PHE A 884 0.08 -4.04 -31.97
CA PHE A 884 0.50 -3.48 -30.70
C PHE A 884 -0.57 -2.61 -30.03
N THR A 885 -0.60 -2.61 -28.70
CA THR A 885 -1.42 -1.72 -27.89
C THR A 885 -1.09 -0.25 -28.16
N ASP A 886 -2.07 0.63 -28.03
CA ASP A 886 -1.84 2.08 -28.21
C ASP A 886 -0.86 2.61 -27.17
N LYS A 887 -0.88 2.03 -25.96
CA LYS A 887 0.10 2.24 -24.89
C LYS A 887 1.53 1.99 -25.35
N TYR A 888 1.81 0.79 -25.88
CA TYR A 888 3.14 0.46 -26.41
C TYR A 888 3.56 1.36 -27.57
N LEU A 889 2.64 1.69 -28.49
CA LEU A 889 2.93 2.57 -29.61
C LEU A 889 3.24 4.00 -29.16
N ALA A 890 2.54 4.52 -28.15
CA ALA A 890 2.79 5.82 -27.56
C ALA A 890 4.15 5.86 -26.85
N ALA A 891 4.45 4.86 -26.03
CA ALA A 891 5.75 4.71 -25.36
C ALA A 891 6.90 4.64 -26.38
N ARG A 892 6.73 3.85 -27.44
CA ARG A 892 7.71 3.76 -28.53
C ARG A 892 7.86 5.09 -29.28
N ALA A 893 6.76 5.79 -29.57
CA ALA A 893 6.80 7.08 -30.27
C ALA A 893 7.47 8.18 -29.43
N ALA A 894 7.31 8.14 -28.10
CA ALA A 894 8.01 9.01 -27.16
C ALA A 894 9.54 8.77 -27.23
N LEU A 895 9.98 7.50 -27.30
CA LEU A 895 11.39 7.14 -27.46
C LEU A 895 11.98 7.59 -28.80
N THR A 896 11.24 7.49 -29.92
CA THR A 896 11.73 7.95 -31.23
C THR A 896 11.76 9.47 -31.38
N ARG A 897 10.87 10.21 -30.69
CA ARG A 897 10.86 11.69 -30.74
C ARG A 897 12.07 12.34 -30.07
N SER A 898 12.79 11.62 -29.21
CA SER A 898 14.06 12.08 -28.63
C SER A 898 15.27 11.93 -29.56
N SER A 899 15.10 11.38 -30.77
CA SER A 899 16.23 11.02 -31.67
C SER A 899 16.36 11.83 -32.97
N TYR A 900 15.48 12.81 -33.27
CA TYR A 900 15.61 13.62 -34.49
C TYR A 900 15.24 15.09 -34.31
N THR A 901 16.21 15.90 -33.87
CA THR A 901 16.21 17.34 -34.13
C THR A 901 17.63 17.92 -34.16
N TYR A 902 18.40 17.62 -35.22
CA TYR A 902 19.25 18.65 -35.84
C TYR A 902 19.68 18.30 -37.28
N THR A 903 19.48 19.30 -38.16
CA THR A 903 20.07 19.55 -39.50
C THR A 903 19.84 18.58 -40.66
N SER A 904 19.06 19.03 -41.65
CA SER A 904 19.63 19.30 -42.99
C SER A 904 18.72 20.23 -43.80
N SER A 905 19.26 21.38 -44.16
CA SER A 905 18.71 22.40 -45.03
C SER A 905 19.13 22.12 -46.48
N TYR A 906 18.23 21.71 -47.37
CA TYR A 906 18.24 22.02 -48.82
C TYR A 906 16.86 21.67 -49.43
N ALA A 907 16.27 22.66 -50.11
CA ALA A 907 15.01 22.64 -50.88
C ALA A 907 15.15 21.80 -52.18
N PRO A 908 14.12 21.57 -53.05
CA PRO A 908 12.83 22.29 -53.15
C PRO A 908 11.56 21.44 -53.41
N ALA A 909 10.40 22.04 -53.15
CA ALA A 909 9.08 21.53 -53.51
C ALA A 909 8.30 22.55 -54.36
N THR A 910 7.58 22.07 -55.38
CA THR A 910 6.45 22.74 -56.06
C THR A 910 5.57 21.68 -56.78
N PRO A 911 4.29 21.94 -57.11
CA PRO A 911 3.11 22.11 -56.23
C PRO A 911 1.91 21.25 -56.75
N PRO A 912 0.69 21.31 -56.16
CA PRO A 912 -0.32 22.14 -56.84
C PRO A 912 -1.41 22.81 -55.94
N ARG A 913 -1.72 24.05 -56.33
CA ARG A 913 -3.06 24.64 -56.61
C ARG A 913 -4.18 24.62 -55.54
N SER A 914 -4.34 25.78 -54.90
CA SER A 914 -5.56 26.36 -54.29
C SER A 914 -6.60 26.73 -55.39
N PRO A 915 -7.87 27.20 -55.14
CA PRO A 915 -8.31 28.14 -54.07
C PRO A 915 -9.84 28.06 -53.71
N PRO A 916 -10.57 29.11 -53.26
CA PRO A 916 -10.30 30.36 -52.49
C PRO A 916 -11.20 30.43 -51.20
N SER A 917 -11.23 31.42 -50.29
CA SER A 917 -11.16 32.88 -50.41
C SER A 917 -11.07 33.65 -49.05
N LYS A 918 -10.31 34.77 -49.07
CA LYS A 918 -10.46 36.08 -48.36
C LYS A 918 -10.18 36.14 -46.83
N ALA A 919 -9.08 36.75 -46.37
CA ALA A 919 -8.73 38.20 -46.22
C ALA A 919 -9.38 38.83 -44.97
N ALA A 920 -8.78 39.68 -44.14
CA ALA A 920 -7.44 40.20 -43.86
C ALA A 920 -7.59 41.13 -42.63
N SER A 921 -6.52 41.36 -41.84
CA SER A 921 -6.11 42.66 -41.23
C SER A 921 -5.51 42.52 -39.82
N SER A 922 -4.26 43.00 -39.72
CA SER A 922 -3.55 43.51 -38.53
C SER A 922 -3.87 45.03 -38.38
N PRO A 923 -3.21 45.89 -37.54
CA PRO A 923 -2.03 45.70 -36.66
C PRO A 923 -2.07 46.53 -35.32
N THR A 924 -0.87 46.68 -34.69
CA THR A 924 -0.38 47.74 -33.75
C THR A 924 -0.45 47.44 -32.24
N SER A 925 0.47 47.85 -31.33
CA SER A 925 1.88 48.32 -31.30
C SER A 925 2.28 48.63 -29.83
N SER A 926 3.59 48.77 -29.53
CA SER A 926 4.28 49.42 -28.36
C SER A 926 4.29 48.68 -26.99
N VAL A 927 5.44 48.24 -26.42
CA VAL A 927 6.63 48.90 -25.77
C VAL A 927 6.37 49.41 -24.34
N PHE A 928 6.98 48.78 -23.32
CA PHE A 928 7.88 49.37 -22.30
C PHE A 928 8.35 48.34 -21.24
N SER A 929 9.53 48.60 -20.68
CA SER A 929 10.36 47.78 -19.78
C SER A 929 9.97 47.84 -18.30
N SER A 930 10.25 46.77 -17.54
CA SER A 930 10.72 46.86 -16.15
C SER A 930 11.42 45.58 -15.67
N SER A 931 12.42 45.79 -14.82
CA SER A 931 13.26 44.82 -14.12
C SER A 931 12.47 43.87 -13.20
N GLY A 932 12.72 42.57 -13.33
CA GLY A 932 12.24 41.54 -12.40
C GLY A 932 13.30 40.45 -12.24
N SER A 933 13.44 39.95 -11.01
CA SER A 933 14.29 38.81 -10.62
C SER A 933 14.19 37.63 -11.59
N PRO A 934 15.25 36.80 -11.72
CA PRO A 934 15.23 35.69 -12.67
C PRO A 934 14.04 34.77 -12.41
N PRO A 935 13.39 34.26 -13.47
CA PRO A 935 12.18 33.46 -13.33
C PRO A 935 12.49 32.17 -12.57
N ARG A 936 11.73 31.90 -11.51
CA ARG A 936 11.70 30.58 -10.86
C ARG A 936 11.24 29.57 -11.90
N LYS A 937 12.02 28.52 -12.09
CA LYS A 937 11.68 27.45 -13.02
C LYS A 937 10.83 26.44 -12.27
N VAL A 938 9.51 26.52 -12.47
CA VAL A 938 8.59 25.44 -12.11
C VAL A 938 8.79 24.34 -13.15
N VAL A 939 9.19 23.15 -12.71
CA VAL A 939 9.38 21.98 -13.56
C VAL A 939 8.21 21.05 -13.27
N THR A 940 7.43 20.70 -14.30
CA THR A 940 6.19 19.93 -14.16
C THR A 940 6.37 18.44 -14.45
N ASP A 941 7.50 18.04 -15.05
CA ASP A 941 7.74 16.67 -15.51
C ASP A 941 9.00 16.16 -14.79
N PHE A 942 8.83 15.22 -13.85
CA PHE A 942 9.91 14.68 -13.04
C PHE A 942 9.53 13.30 -12.48
N ALA A 943 10.46 12.33 -12.45
CA ALA A 943 10.24 11.03 -11.83
C ALA A 943 10.34 11.12 -10.30
N ALA A 944 9.37 10.56 -9.55
CA ALA A 944 9.34 10.66 -8.09
C ALA A 944 10.63 10.12 -7.40
N PHE A 945 11.05 10.77 -6.31
CA PHE A 945 12.24 10.41 -5.54
C PHE A 945 12.07 9.05 -4.82
N GLY A 946 12.39 7.94 -5.47
CA GLY A 946 12.45 6.61 -4.85
C GLY A 946 13.90 6.16 -4.63
N ALA A 947 14.20 5.56 -3.49
CA ALA A 947 15.46 4.85 -3.31
C ALA A 947 15.43 3.47 -3.99
N PRO A 948 16.47 3.04 -4.72
CA PRO A 948 16.58 1.72 -5.33
C PRO A 948 16.81 0.67 -4.25
N LYS A 949 16.45 -0.58 -4.56
CA LYS A 949 16.45 -1.74 -3.64
C LYS A 949 17.83 -2.15 -3.10
N ASN A 950 18.88 -1.46 -3.52
CA ASN A 950 20.29 -1.74 -3.29
C ASN A 950 21.04 -0.53 -2.69
N ALA A 951 20.33 0.51 -2.26
CA ALA A 951 20.91 1.57 -1.44
C ALA A 951 21.27 1.01 -0.05
N SER A 952 22.55 1.14 0.34
CA SER A 952 23.07 0.77 1.65
C SER A 952 23.53 2.04 2.36
N VAL A 953 23.24 2.13 3.66
CA VAL A 953 23.67 3.22 4.54
C VAL A 953 24.27 2.57 5.78
N PHE A 954 25.59 2.65 5.91
CA PHE A 954 26.40 2.14 7.03
C PHE A 954 26.25 0.65 7.37
N GLY A 955 26.35 -0.25 6.38
CA GLY A 955 26.48 -1.69 6.63
C GLY A 955 25.19 -2.37 7.06
N THR A 956 24.23 -1.58 7.54
CA THR A 956 22.81 -1.81 7.33
C THR A 956 22.52 -1.62 5.86
N ALA A 957 22.37 -2.73 5.13
CA ALA A 957 21.45 -2.74 4.02
C ALA A 957 20.16 -2.04 4.48
N VAL A 958 19.51 -1.27 3.60
CA VAL A 958 18.08 -0.97 3.78
C VAL A 958 17.36 -2.32 3.64
N ALA A 959 17.50 -3.16 4.67
CA ALA A 959 17.05 -4.51 4.69
C ALA A 959 15.56 -4.46 4.97
N SER A 960 14.77 -5.02 4.06
CA SER A 960 13.45 -5.51 4.42
C SER A 960 13.62 -6.59 5.50
N SER A 961 13.36 -6.22 6.75
CA SER A 961 13.29 -7.14 7.89
C SER A 961 11.95 -6.91 8.58
N PRO A 962 11.25 -7.97 9.05
CA PRO A 962 10.06 -8.51 8.42
C PRO A 962 8.75 -7.94 9.01
N PHE A 963 8.74 -6.69 9.45
CA PHE A 963 7.55 -6.07 10.02
C PHE A 963 7.35 -4.67 9.45
N SER A 964 6.38 -4.54 8.54
CA SER A 964 5.76 -3.26 8.19
C SER A 964 4.42 -3.21 8.92
N LEU A 965 4.37 -2.48 10.04
CA LEU A 965 3.11 -2.06 10.64
C LEU A 965 2.63 -0.78 9.93
N ALA A 966 2.64 -0.69 8.59
CA ALA A 966 2.14 0.49 7.90
C ALA A 966 1.46 0.15 6.56
N GLY A 967 0.17 -0.18 6.60
CA GLY A 967 -0.72 -0.02 5.44
C GLY A 967 -0.55 1.34 4.70
N GLY A 968 0.03 1.26 3.52
CA GLY A 968 -0.77 1.10 2.31
C GLY A 968 -0.23 -0.13 1.60
N LYS A 969 -1.11 -1.09 1.29
CA LYS A 969 -0.88 -2.31 0.48
C LYS A 969 0.55 -2.90 0.50
N ALA A 970 1.11 -3.04 1.69
CA ALA A 970 2.33 -3.78 1.95
C ALA A 970 2.24 -4.38 3.35
N ALA A 971 2.59 -5.65 3.46
CA ALA A 971 2.54 -6.50 4.65
C ALA A 971 1.11 -7.07 4.86
N PHE A 972 0.81 -8.29 4.41
CA PHE A 972 1.43 -9.45 5.01
C PHE A 972 1.69 -10.62 4.01
N GLY A 973 2.94 -11.10 3.96
CA GLY A 973 3.46 -12.23 3.19
C GLY A 973 4.90 -12.61 3.57
N GLY A 974 5.16 -12.89 4.85
CA GLY A 974 6.06 -13.94 5.34
C GLY A 974 7.58 -13.77 5.19
N MET A 975 8.31 -13.91 6.31
CA MET A 975 9.71 -14.33 6.28
C MET A 975 9.91 -15.55 7.17
N ARG A 976 9.90 -16.72 6.54
CA ARG A 976 11.05 -17.61 6.68
C ARG A 976 11.67 -17.83 5.30
N THR A 977 12.86 -17.25 5.20
CA THR A 977 13.93 -17.48 4.22
C THR A 977 13.60 -17.22 2.75
N GLY A 978 13.98 -16.02 2.30
CA GLY A 978 14.45 -15.77 0.94
C GLY A 978 13.38 -15.38 -0.08
N VAL A 979 13.67 -14.27 -0.76
CA VAL A 979 13.09 -13.85 -2.05
C VAL A 979 11.70 -13.19 -2.00
N SER A 980 11.76 -11.88 -2.23
CA SER A 980 10.69 -10.86 -2.33
C SER A 980 9.52 -11.24 -3.25
N ARG A 981 8.29 -10.90 -2.84
CA ARG A 981 7.15 -10.71 -3.74
C ARG A 981 6.12 -9.72 -3.20
N THR A 982 5.74 -8.80 -4.07
CA THR A 982 4.64 -7.83 -3.98
C THR A 982 3.44 -8.33 -4.77
N THR A 983 2.22 -8.17 -4.24
CA THR A 983 0.99 -8.16 -5.04
C THR A 983 0.06 -7.00 -4.63
N PHE A 984 -0.57 -6.42 -5.64
CA PHE A 984 -1.42 -5.22 -5.73
C PHE A 984 -2.88 -5.53 -5.29
N ASP A 985 -3.81 -4.57 -5.07
CA ASP A 985 -4.55 -3.85 -6.12
C ASP A 985 -5.43 -2.71 -5.59
N ASP A 986 -5.47 -1.60 -6.37
CA ASP A 986 -6.60 -0.72 -6.75
C ASP A 986 -6.53 0.80 -6.46
N ASP A 987 -6.58 1.54 -7.57
CA ASP A 987 -7.04 2.91 -7.86
C ASP A 987 -6.27 4.15 -7.35
N GLU A 988 -5.05 4.39 -7.86
CA GLU A 988 -4.58 5.75 -8.15
C GLU A 988 -3.73 5.71 -9.45
N ASP A 989 -3.99 6.65 -10.37
CA ASP A 989 -3.44 6.69 -11.73
C ASP A 989 -1.89 6.68 -11.75
N GLU A 990 -1.29 5.50 -11.96
CA GLU A 990 0.15 5.36 -12.18
C GLU A 990 0.54 6.04 -13.51
N GLU A 991 1.38 7.08 -13.44
CA GLU A 991 2.06 7.60 -14.62
C GLU A 991 3.04 6.55 -15.15
N ASP A 992 2.54 5.81 -16.13
CA ASP A 992 3.23 4.80 -16.93
C ASP A 992 4.54 5.34 -17.53
N ASP A 993 5.69 4.88 -17.02
CA ASP A 993 7.03 5.20 -17.57
C ASP A 993 7.27 4.62 -18.98
N GLY A 994 6.27 3.90 -19.52
CA GLY A 994 6.24 3.29 -20.84
C GLY A 994 7.21 2.12 -21.00
N ARG A 995 7.89 1.66 -19.94
CA ARG A 995 8.83 0.53 -19.99
C ARG A 995 8.14 -0.77 -19.55
N GLN A 996 8.24 -1.78 -20.40
CA GLN A 996 7.71 -3.11 -20.11
C GLN A 996 8.38 -3.72 -18.87
N ARG A 997 7.59 -4.24 -17.94
CA ARG A 997 8.07 -4.91 -16.72
C ARG A 997 7.74 -6.40 -16.75
N VAL A 998 8.65 -7.21 -16.18
CA VAL A 998 8.44 -8.64 -15.94
C VAL A 998 8.45 -8.87 -14.45
N GLU A 999 7.33 -9.32 -13.91
CA GLU A 999 7.15 -9.58 -12.49
C GLU A 999 6.80 -11.04 -12.27
N LEU A 1000 7.33 -11.64 -11.21
CA LEU A 1000 6.84 -12.90 -10.70
C LEU A 1000 5.82 -12.50 -9.60
N ARG A 1001 4.51 -12.84 -9.68
CA ARG A 1001 3.45 -12.69 -8.60
C ARG A 1001 2.79 -13.95 -7.92
N GLU A 1002 2.83 -13.94 -6.58
CA GLU A 1002 2.46 -14.92 -5.53
C GLU A 1002 0.98 -15.14 -5.39
N ASP A 1003 0.29 -15.67 -6.40
CA ASP A 1003 -1.16 -15.53 -6.42
C ASP A 1003 -1.86 -16.87 -6.25
N SER A 1004 -3.12 -16.80 -5.82
CA SER A 1004 -4.04 -17.93 -5.91
C SER A 1004 -4.06 -18.45 -7.34
N ILE A 1005 -4.10 -19.78 -7.52
CA ILE A 1005 -4.04 -20.35 -8.86
C ILE A 1005 -5.09 -19.74 -9.79
N SER A 1006 -4.67 -19.23 -10.95
CA SER A 1006 -5.58 -18.61 -11.91
C SER A 1006 -6.33 -19.65 -12.75
N LEU A 1007 -7.47 -19.25 -13.34
CA LEU A 1007 -8.21 -20.10 -14.26
C LEU A 1007 -7.36 -20.56 -15.46
N ASP A 1008 -6.45 -19.71 -15.95
CA ASP A 1008 -5.54 -20.06 -17.05
C ASP A 1008 -4.55 -21.17 -16.64
N GLN A 1009 -3.98 -21.07 -15.44
CA GLN A 1009 -3.13 -22.13 -14.88
C GLN A 1009 -3.91 -23.43 -14.66
N ALA A 1010 -5.16 -23.36 -14.19
CA ALA A 1010 -6.01 -24.52 -14.07
C ALA A 1010 -6.33 -25.17 -15.43
N LYS A 1011 -6.55 -24.38 -16.49
CA LYS A 1011 -6.69 -24.87 -17.87
C LYS A 1011 -5.42 -25.57 -18.35
N ARG A 1012 -4.25 -24.99 -18.09
CA ARG A 1012 -2.95 -25.60 -18.42
C ARG A 1012 -2.74 -26.93 -17.69
N ILE A 1013 -3.09 -27.02 -16.41
CA ILE A 1013 -3.07 -28.28 -15.65
C ILE A 1013 -4.01 -29.31 -16.28
N ALA A 1014 -5.23 -28.90 -16.67
CA ALA A 1014 -6.21 -29.79 -17.29
C ALA A 1014 -5.73 -30.32 -18.65
N MET A 1015 -5.23 -29.43 -19.52
CA MET A 1015 -4.66 -29.80 -20.83
C MET A 1015 -3.45 -30.72 -20.68
N GLN A 1016 -2.52 -30.39 -19.80
CA GLN A 1016 -1.32 -31.18 -19.56
C GLN A 1016 -1.66 -32.57 -19.01
N SER A 1017 -2.67 -32.67 -18.14
CA SER A 1017 -3.17 -33.93 -17.60
C SER A 1017 -3.79 -34.81 -18.69
N ALA A 1018 -4.58 -34.22 -19.59
CA ALA A 1018 -5.19 -34.91 -20.72
C ALA A 1018 -4.13 -35.46 -21.69
N TRP A 1019 -3.15 -34.64 -22.10
CA TRP A 1019 -2.07 -35.09 -22.99
C TRP A 1019 -1.22 -36.21 -22.41
N ARG A 1020 -0.91 -36.15 -21.11
CA ARG A 1020 -0.12 -37.19 -20.42
C ARG A 1020 -0.86 -38.51 -20.29
N SER A 1021 -2.19 -38.47 -20.11
CA SER A 1021 -2.99 -39.68 -19.95
C SER A 1021 -3.39 -40.32 -21.27
N ALA A 1022 -3.44 -39.56 -22.37
CA ALA A 1022 -3.60 -40.13 -23.71
C ALA A 1022 -2.41 -41.02 -24.15
N ARG A 1023 -1.31 -41.03 -23.38
CA ARG A 1023 -0.11 -41.85 -23.58
C ARG A 1023 -0.10 -43.15 -22.76
N ALA A 1024 -0.83 -43.18 -21.63
CA ALA A 1024 -0.93 -44.34 -20.75
C ALA A 1024 -2.01 -45.30 -21.26
#